data_AF-A0A1L7AG92-F1
#
_entry.id   AF-A0A1L7AG92-F1
#
_cell.length_a   1.000
_cell.length_b   1.000
_cell.length_c   1.000
_cell.angle_alpha   90.00
_cell.angle_beta   90.00
_cell.angle_gamma   90.00
#
_symmetry.space_group_name_H-M   'P 1'
#
loop_
_entity.id
_entity.type
_entity.pdbx_description
1 polymer ?
#
loop_
_entity_poly.entity_id
_entity_poly.type
_entity_poly.pdbx_seq_one_letter_code
_entity_poly.pdbx_strand_id
1 'polypeptide(L)'
;MRGGELILTKLASLAAPRRDEDRQFRRAGDEARDRKDWTAAAELYRLHLEVEPKDVPIWVQLGHALKEQGQVSDALHAYRQAAELGTEDGDAQLQFGRALVLAGRRGEATESLANALRLGASADAYRELVMLGESQLASELMGHWTEQELATATLMEVTDLLVYLNEHRTLSGIQRVQANIIEQVLALPKDQLCGYRFVISSADGCMMLQNNTLSQLVSHAAGTRVEQQRLKELVAELRSTAILIPPASTQTLLILGAFWNVREVVQTCARMRELGLRVGLYVYDLIPITHPEFCAPLLSVWFTLAIGDGLRCFDFLFAISDYVANDVRRLLVENGITDIDVEAVPLAHVLKPVKRLAAGRSAQWEGTIAHLRDRRFVLSVSTIEARKNHAYLFRIWRELLSQGEDMPDLVFIGRQGWRVDELMDQIRDTNQLEDRLHILHDLSDEDLATLYQNCLFTAFPSFCEGWGLPVGESLTYGVPCVASNATSIPEVGQDLVDYVDPLNVRDGMSVMRRMLFEPGYLEKRRTDIRTRFQARTWNDVGRDLLAALQRQKERPSRGACAAVALMPSGRTFRPADYSRSHGMPSSYIANPLRSTLVEGWNDCESIGVWMTGKSARVAFYTGLSAGNVIVYLQLFGSPSANGQVVTVAPPKVRLMARSCGSLDPRIASMTAQPWVTKVLRLRIPVSADGLVDLRFTLDRSASYLGEHDPRRAAFGMRQIGWASEVDAAERQNIVEQLLFENV
;
A
#
# COMPACT_ATOMS: atom_id res chain seq x y z
N MET A 1 -39.72 19.78 56.34
CA MET A 1 -38.86 18.76 56.98
C MET A 1 -39.44 17.40 56.62
N ARG A 2 -38.89 16.79 55.57
CA ARG A 2 -39.47 15.61 54.88
C ARG A 2 -38.72 14.36 55.34
N GLY A 3 -39.50 13.32 55.62
CA GLY A 3 -39.04 12.03 56.10
C GLY A 3 -38.10 11.34 55.12
N GLY A 4 -37.06 10.73 55.69
CA GLY A 4 -36.03 9.99 54.98
C GLY A 4 -35.24 9.07 55.91
N GLU A 5 -35.88 8.48 56.91
CA GLU A 5 -35.22 7.64 57.91
C GLU A 5 -35.77 6.20 57.99
N LEU A 6 -36.35 5.70 56.89
CA LEU A 6 -36.93 4.36 56.87
C LEU A 6 -36.47 3.49 55.67
N ILE A 7 -35.18 3.52 55.33
CA ILE A 7 -34.58 2.54 54.39
C ILE A 7 -33.13 2.19 54.82
N LEU A 8 -32.87 1.96 56.11
CA LEU A 8 -31.53 1.54 56.58
C LEU A 8 -31.51 0.26 57.42
N THR A 9 -32.61 -0.49 57.53
CA THR A 9 -32.62 -1.68 58.43
C THR A 9 -33.31 -2.93 57.89
N LYS A 10 -33.45 -3.07 56.56
CA LYS A 10 -33.84 -4.34 55.95
C LYS A 10 -33.25 -4.45 54.56
N LEU A 11 -32.06 -5.06 54.45
CA LEU A 11 -31.61 -5.91 53.33
C LEU A 11 -30.18 -6.42 53.59
N ALA A 12 -29.91 -6.87 54.83
CA ALA A 12 -28.81 -7.77 55.12
C ALA A 12 -29.32 -9.23 55.00
N SER A 13 -29.67 -9.64 53.78
CA SER A 13 -29.81 -11.05 53.39
C SER A 13 -30.17 -11.13 51.90
N LEU A 14 -29.21 -11.50 51.06
CA LEU A 14 -29.31 -12.20 49.76
C LEU A 14 -28.07 -11.84 48.93
N ALA A 15 -27.08 -12.75 48.90
CA ALA A 15 -25.94 -12.66 48.01
C ALA A 15 -26.38 -13.00 46.57
N ALA A 16 -26.96 -12.02 45.86
CA ALA A 16 -27.27 -12.10 44.42
C ALA A 16 -27.56 -10.78 43.65
N PRO A 17 -27.60 -9.53 44.21
CA PRO A 17 -27.91 -8.34 43.38
C PRO A 17 -26.68 -7.55 42.87
N ARG A 18 -25.47 -7.74 43.41
CA ARG A 18 -24.31 -6.88 43.09
C ARG A 18 -23.82 -6.95 41.64
N ARG A 19 -24.03 -8.05 40.92
CA ARG A 19 -23.49 -8.24 39.56
C ARG A 19 -24.24 -7.49 38.47
N ASP A 20 -25.54 -7.23 38.63
CA ASP A 20 -26.32 -6.47 37.64
C ASP A 20 -26.13 -4.97 37.83
N GLU A 21 -26.02 -4.50 39.08
CA GLU A 21 -25.65 -3.12 39.43
C GLU A 21 -24.23 -2.78 38.95
N ASP A 22 -23.28 -3.72 39.10
CA ASP A 22 -21.90 -3.60 38.61
C ASP A 22 -21.81 -3.34 37.09
N ARG A 23 -22.49 -4.18 36.29
CA ARG A 23 -22.53 -4.01 34.83
C ARG A 23 -23.18 -2.68 34.43
N GLN A 24 -24.13 -2.20 35.24
CA GLN A 24 -24.80 -0.93 35.02
C GLN A 24 -23.84 0.25 35.27
N PHE A 25 -23.02 0.20 36.32
CA PHE A 25 -22.01 1.24 36.60
C PHE A 25 -20.94 1.32 35.51
N ARG A 26 -20.39 0.18 35.08
CA ARG A 26 -19.40 0.15 33.99
C ARG A 26 -19.93 0.76 32.71
N ARG A 27 -21.12 0.34 32.27
CA ARG A 27 -21.75 0.84 31.04
C ARG A 27 -22.09 2.33 31.15
N ALA A 28 -22.65 2.77 32.27
CA ALA A 28 -22.97 4.18 32.49
C ALA A 28 -21.69 5.06 32.52
N GLY A 29 -20.60 4.53 33.07
CA GLY A 29 -19.27 5.16 33.06
C GLY A 29 -18.75 5.34 31.64
N ASP A 30 -18.82 4.31 30.79
CA ASP A 30 -18.44 4.38 29.38
C ASP A 30 -19.28 5.40 28.61
N GLU A 31 -20.60 5.43 28.84
CA GLU A 31 -21.51 6.41 28.23
C GLU A 31 -21.22 7.85 28.69
N ALA A 32 -20.81 8.06 29.95
CA ALA A 32 -20.40 9.37 30.47
C ALA A 32 -19.06 9.82 29.88
N ARG A 33 -18.09 8.91 29.77
CA ARG A 33 -16.80 9.12 29.11
C ARG A 33 -16.98 9.55 27.66
N ASP A 34 -17.87 8.88 26.92
CA ASP A 34 -18.13 9.20 25.51
C ASP A 34 -18.76 10.58 25.32
N ARG A 35 -19.51 11.06 26.33
CA ARG A 35 -20.02 12.45 26.41
C ARG A 35 -19.00 13.46 26.95
N LYS A 36 -17.78 13.02 27.31
CA LYS A 36 -16.71 13.81 27.95
C LYS A 36 -17.11 14.40 29.31
N ASP A 37 -18.06 13.79 29.99
CA ASP A 37 -18.39 14.10 31.38
C ASP A 37 -17.44 13.33 32.29
N TRP A 38 -16.22 13.85 32.40
CA TRP A 38 -15.12 13.17 33.10
C TRP A 38 -15.39 12.97 34.58
N THR A 39 -16.09 13.92 35.21
CA THR A 39 -16.47 13.86 36.62
C THR A 39 -17.42 12.69 36.85
N ALA A 40 -18.51 12.62 36.09
CA ALA A 40 -19.48 11.52 36.21
C ALA A 40 -18.85 10.17 35.85
N ALA A 41 -18.01 10.11 34.82
CA ALA A 41 -17.28 8.90 34.44
C ALA A 41 -16.38 8.39 35.57
N ALA A 42 -15.59 9.28 36.20
CA ALA A 42 -14.71 8.91 37.30
C ALA A 42 -15.48 8.40 38.53
N GLU A 43 -16.61 9.01 38.88
CA GLU A 43 -17.47 8.54 39.97
C GLU A 43 -18.05 7.15 39.68
N LEU A 44 -18.58 6.94 38.48
CA LEU A 44 -19.18 5.67 38.07
C LEU A 44 -18.13 4.54 37.98
N TYR A 45 -16.93 4.84 37.48
CA TYR A 45 -15.83 3.88 37.48
C TYR A 45 -15.35 3.55 38.90
N ARG A 46 -15.31 4.51 39.84
CA ARG A 46 -15.02 4.21 41.26
C ARG A 46 -16.06 3.25 41.85
N LEU A 47 -17.35 3.50 41.62
CA LEU A 47 -18.43 2.62 42.09
C LEU A 47 -18.31 1.20 41.51
N HIS A 48 -17.93 1.06 40.23
CA HIS A 48 -17.64 -0.25 39.64
C HIS A 48 -16.45 -0.93 40.32
N LEU A 49 -15.36 -0.20 40.56
CA LEU A 49 -14.15 -0.75 41.20
C LEU A 49 -14.34 -1.07 42.68
N GLU A 50 -15.35 -0.52 43.37
CA GLU A 50 -15.75 -0.99 44.70
C GLU A 50 -16.33 -2.42 44.67
N VAL A 51 -16.94 -2.81 43.54
CA VAL A 51 -17.53 -4.14 43.36
C VAL A 51 -16.53 -5.11 42.72
N GLU A 52 -15.82 -4.68 41.67
CA GLU A 52 -14.82 -5.46 40.94
C GLU A 52 -13.44 -4.75 40.97
N PRO A 53 -12.73 -4.76 42.13
CA PRO A 53 -11.48 -4.01 42.33
C PRO A 53 -10.30 -4.50 41.49
N LYS A 54 -10.46 -5.60 40.76
CA LYS A 54 -9.42 -6.20 39.91
C LYS A 54 -9.65 -5.96 38.41
N ASP A 55 -10.64 -5.16 38.01
CA ASP A 55 -10.88 -4.82 36.61
C ASP A 55 -9.82 -3.81 36.11
N VAL A 56 -8.72 -4.35 35.58
CA VAL A 56 -7.57 -3.57 35.06
C VAL A 56 -8.00 -2.55 34.00
N PRO A 57 -8.80 -2.90 32.96
CA PRO A 57 -9.33 -1.92 32.02
C PRO A 57 -10.02 -0.72 32.67
N ILE A 58 -10.82 -0.92 33.72
CA ILE A 58 -11.54 0.18 34.37
C ILE A 58 -10.61 1.03 35.25
N TRP A 59 -9.57 0.45 35.86
CA TRP A 59 -8.51 1.25 36.48
C TRP A 59 -7.81 2.18 35.48
N VAL A 60 -7.56 1.72 34.25
CA VAL A 60 -6.99 2.55 33.17
C VAL A 60 -7.97 3.67 32.78
N GLN A 61 -9.25 3.35 32.57
CA GLN A 61 -10.27 4.35 32.20
C GLN A 61 -10.50 5.40 33.30
N LEU A 62 -10.48 5.00 34.56
CA LEU A 62 -10.51 5.91 35.71
C LEU A 62 -9.29 6.84 35.68
N GLY A 63 -8.10 6.31 35.43
CA GLY A 63 -6.88 7.09 35.25
C GLY A 63 -7.00 8.12 34.12
N HIS A 64 -7.62 7.76 32.98
CA HIS A 64 -7.86 8.69 31.87
C HIS A 64 -8.81 9.81 32.29
N ALA A 65 -9.95 9.49 32.91
CA ALA A 65 -10.93 10.48 33.36
C ALA A 65 -10.35 11.46 34.39
N LEU A 66 -9.53 11.00 35.33
CA LEU A 66 -8.89 11.84 36.34
C LEU A 66 -7.79 12.74 35.75
N LYS A 67 -7.05 12.23 34.76
CA LYS A 67 -6.05 13.02 34.02
C LYS A 67 -6.70 14.18 33.28
N GLU A 68 -7.82 13.94 32.59
CA GLU A 68 -8.57 14.99 31.87
C GLU A 68 -9.19 16.04 32.83
N GLN A 69 -9.42 15.68 34.10
CA GLN A 69 -9.80 16.63 35.16
C GLN A 69 -8.63 17.43 35.75
N GLY A 70 -7.38 17.15 35.32
CA GLY A 70 -6.18 17.75 35.89
C GLY A 70 -5.76 17.17 37.24
N GLN A 71 -6.39 16.08 37.70
CA GLN A 71 -6.07 15.40 38.96
C GLN A 71 -4.92 14.41 38.78
N VAL A 72 -3.72 14.94 38.50
CA VAL A 72 -2.54 14.14 38.12
C VAL A 72 -2.15 13.10 39.18
N SER A 73 -2.25 13.44 40.46
CA SER A 73 -1.89 12.51 41.56
C SER A 73 -2.86 11.31 41.65
N ASP A 74 -4.15 11.56 41.50
CA ASP A 74 -5.18 10.52 41.58
C ASP A 74 -5.17 9.65 40.31
N ALA A 75 -4.92 10.26 39.15
CA ALA A 75 -4.68 9.55 37.90
C ALA A 75 -3.46 8.61 38.03
N LEU A 76 -2.36 9.10 38.60
CA LEU A 76 -1.16 8.30 38.83
C LEU A 76 -1.44 7.11 39.76
N HIS A 77 -2.26 7.30 40.79
CA HIS A 77 -2.68 6.20 41.66
C HIS A 77 -3.50 5.15 40.88
N ALA A 78 -4.48 5.58 40.08
CA ALA A 78 -5.30 4.68 39.28
C ALA A 78 -4.47 3.88 38.25
N TYR A 79 -3.53 4.53 37.53
CA TYR A 79 -2.64 3.81 36.62
C TYR A 79 -1.67 2.88 37.33
N ARG A 80 -1.20 3.24 38.53
CA ARG A 80 -0.38 2.33 39.35
C ARG A 80 -1.17 1.08 39.71
N GLN A 81 -2.42 1.22 40.17
CA GLN A 81 -3.27 0.07 40.46
C GLN A 81 -3.49 -0.79 39.21
N ALA A 82 -3.74 -0.17 38.05
CA ALA A 82 -3.82 -0.89 36.78
C ALA A 82 -2.54 -1.69 36.47
N ALA A 83 -1.36 -1.07 36.61
CA ALA A 83 -0.07 -1.69 36.33
C ALA A 83 0.32 -2.79 37.35
N GLU A 84 -0.06 -2.63 38.61
CA GLU A 84 0.16 -3.62 39.69
C GLU A 84 -0.78 -4.83 39.57
N LEU A 85 -2.03 -4.61 39.14
CA LEU A 85 -3.01 -5.68 38.92
C LEU A 85 -2.83 -6.38 37.56
N GLY A 86 -2.38 -5.64 36.54
CA GLY A 86 -2.05 -6.10 35.21
C GLY A 86 -0.55 -6.21 35.01
N THR A 87 0.12 -7.04 35.80
CA THR A 87 1.59 -7.19 35.75
C THR A 87 2.13 -7.66 34.40
N GLU A 88 1.29 -8.29 33.58
CA GLU A 88 1.59 -8.74 32.22
C GLU A 88 0.95 -7.84 31.14
N ASP A 89 0.32 -6.72 31.53
CA ASP A 89 -0.34 -5.78 30.63
C ASP A 89 0.61 -4.63 30.26
N GLY A 90 1.16 -4.70 29.04
CA GLY A 90 2.06 -3.68 28.51
C GLY A 90 1.42 -2.30 28.33
N ASP A 91 0.09 -2.20 28.09
CA ASP A 91 -0.58 -0.91 27.97
C ASP A 91 -0.78 -0.27 29.35
N ALA A 92 -1.15 -1.05 30.37
CA ALA A 92 -1.22 -0.55 31.74
C ALA A 92 0.14 0.02 32.20
N GLN A 93 1.25 -0.67 31.89
CA GLN A 93 2.60 -0.18 32.13
C GLN A 93 2.93 1.09 31.32
N LEU A 94 2.52 1.16 30.05
CA LEU A 94 2.72 2.35 29.22
C LEU A 94 2.00 3.58 29.80
N GLN A 95 0.71 3.43 30.14
CA GLN A 95 -0.09 4.54 30.68
C GLN A 95 0.46 5.00 32.04
N PHE A 96 0.90 4.06 32.88
CA PHE A 96 1.58 4.39 34.13
C PHE A 96 2.91 5.13 33.89
N GLY A 97 3.73 4.66 32.96
CA GLY A 97 4.96 5.33 32.53
C GLY A 97 4.73 6.78 32.06
N ARG A 98 3.70 7.02 31.23
CA ARG A 98 3.30 8.37 30.78
C ARG A 98 2.85 9.27 31.93
N ALA A 99 2.05 8.73 32.85
CA ALA A 99 1.64 9.47 34.04
C ALA A 99 2.84 9.86 34.92
N LEU A 100 3.85 8.98 35.01
CA LEU A 100 5.11 9.27 35.71
C LEU A 100 5.93 10.35 35.00
N VAL A 101 5.94 10.39 33.66
CA VAL A 101 6.56 11.49 32.89
C VAL A 101 5.88 12.82 33.24
N LEU A 102 4.55 12.88 33.21
CA LEU A 102 3.78 14.08 33.56
C LEU A 102 4.00 14.51 35.02
N ALA A 103 4.20 13.56 35.93
CA ALA A 103 4.51 13.81 37.33
C ALA A 103 6.00 14.15 37.57
N GLY A 104 6.85 14.21 36.54
CA GLY A 104 8.28 14.52 36.65
C GLY A 104 9.14 13.39 37.25
N ARG A 105 8.60 12.17 37.39
CA ARG A 105 9.27 11.01 38.02
C ARG A 105 10.03 10.17 36.99
N ARG A 106 11.09 10.77 36.41
CA ARG A 106 11.83 10.22 35.26
C ARG A 106 12.38 8.81 35.44
N GLY A 107 12.93 8.47 36.61
CA GLY A 107 13.50 7.14 36.86
C GLY A 107 12.44 6.03 36.82
N GLU A 108 11.34 6.23 37.53
CA GLU A 108 10.21 5.29 37.54
C GLU A 108 9.49 5.25 36.18
N ALA A 109 9.39 6.39 35.50
CA ALA A 109 8.86 6.43 34.13
C ALA A 109 9.69 5.54 33.21
N THR A 110 11.03 5.66 33.26
CA THR A 110 11.94 4.83 32.45
C THR A 110 11.74 3.36 32.73
N GLU A 111 11.63 2.95 33.99
CA GLU A 111 11.42 1.56 34.36
C GLU A 111 10.06 1.04 33.88
N SER A 112 8.99 1.80 34.08
CA SER A 112 7.64 1.42 33.66
C SER A 112 7.50 1.37 32.14
N LEU A 113 8.10 2.31 31.41
CA LEU A 113 8.15 2.30 29.94
C LEU A 113 9.04 1.15 29.41
N ALA A 114 10.16 0.86 30.07
CA ALA A 114 10.98 -0.31 29.74
C ALA A 114 10.22 -1.63 30.00
N ASN A 115 9.45 -1.71 31.08
CA ASN A 115 8.57 -2.84 31.36
C ASN A 115 7.45 -2.95 30.32
N ALA A 116 6.86 -1.83 29.91
CA ALA A 116 5.90 -1.80 28.81
C ALA A 116 6.51 -2.38 27.54
N LEU A 117 7.76 -2.01 27.20
CA LEU A 117 8.51 -2.62 26.10
C LEU A 117 8.83 -4.10 26.32
N ARG A 118 9.17 -4.54 27.54
CA ARG A 118 9.46 -5.95 27.85
C ARG A 118 8.23 -6.85 27.77
N LEU A 119 7.04 -6.30 28.03
CA LEU A 119 5.77 -7.01 27.99
C LEU A 119 5.13 -7.01 26.59
N GLY A 120 5.52 -6.08 25.72
CA GLY A 120 5.02 -5.97 24.35
C GLY A 120 5.80 -4.95 23.53
N ALA A 121 5.92 -5.17 22.22
CA ALA A 121 6.39 -4.12 21.32
C ALA A 121 5.45 -2.90 21.37
N SER A 122 5.92 -1.79 21.93
CA SER A 122 5.14 -0.56 22.10
C SER A 122 5.91 0.63 21.55
N ALA A 123 5.43 1.21 20.44
CA ALA A 123 6.01 2.39 19.83
C ALA A 123 6.01 3.59 20.76
N ASP A 124 4.95 3.70 21.54
CA ASP A 124 4.78 4.77 22.51
C ASP A 124 5.82 4.62 23.61
N ALA A 125 6.01 3.43 24.15
CA ALA A 125 7.05 3.21 25.16
C ALA A 125 8.46 3.45 24.60
N TYR A 126 8.73 3.01 23.36
CA TYR A 126 9.98 3.29 22.66
C TYR A 126 10.23 4.79 22.50
N ARG A 127 9.25 5.55 21.99
CA ARG A 127 9.38 6.99 21.77
C ARG A 127 9.53 7.76 23.07
N GLU A 128 8.75 7.42 24.10
CA GLU A 128 8.84 8.05 25.41
C GLU A 128 10.24 7.80 26.01
N LEU A 129 10.79 6.59 25.92
CA LEU A 129 12.16 6.31 26.34
C LEU A 129 13.19 7.14 25.55
N VAL A 130 13.04 7.24 24.22
CA VAL A 130 13.91 8.08 23.39
C VAL A 130 13.83 9.56 23.80
N MET A 131 12.63 10.09 24.07
CA MET A 131 12.43 11.47 24.56
C MET A 131 13.02 11.68 25.96
N LEU A 132 13.02 10.63 26.79
CA LEU A 132 13.73 10.58 28.07
C LEU A 132 15.24 10.35 27.90
N GLY A 133 15.79 10.40 26.68
CA GLY A 133 17.23 10.25 26.41
C GLY A 133 17.74 8.80 26.45
N GLU A 134 16.87 7.81 26.63
CA GLU A 134 17.19 6.38 26.79
C GLU A 134 17.17 5.64 25.44
N SER A 135 17.75 6.26 24.40
CA SER A 135 17.69 5.72 23.03
C SER A 135 18.41 4.38 22.87
N GLN A 136 19.50 4.18 23.61
CA GLN A 136 20.25 2.93 23.59
C GLN A 136 19.43 1.79 24.22
N LEU A 137 18.89 2.00 25.42
CA LEU A 137 18.04 1.03 26.12
C LEU A 137 16.80 0.67 25.30
N ALA A 138 16.13 1.67 24.71
CA ALA A 138 14.96 1.44 23.87
C ALA A 138 15.31 0.57 22.65
N SER A 139 16.45 0.84 22.00
CA SER A 139 16.94 0.07 20.86
C SER A 139 17.35 -1.36 21.25
N GLU A 140 18.00 -1.52 22.40
CA GLU A 140 18.38 -2.84 22.93
C GLU A 140 17.13 -3.67 23.28
N LEU A 141 16.17 -3.12 24.01
CA LEU A 141 14.92 -3.82 24.38
C LEU A 141 14.12 -4.22 23.14
N MET A 142 14.00 -3.34 22.14
CA MET A 142 13.39 -3.68 20.86
C MET A 142 14.18 -4.76 20.11
N GLY A 143 15.51 -4.72 20.14
CA GLY A 143 16.37 -5.75 19.54
C GLY A 143 16.13 -7.14 20.14
N HIS A 144 15.87 -7.24 21.45
CA HIS A 144 15.55 -8.53 22.08
C HIS A 144 14.17 -9.07 21.68
N TRP A 145 13.19 -8.20 21.38
CA TRP A 145 11.90 -8.61 20.79
C TRP A 145 12.01 -9.12 19.35
N THR A 146 13.11 -8.78 18.66
CA THR A 146 13.25 -9.06 17.22
C THR A 146 13.70 -10.48 16.89
N GLU A 147 14.32 -11.20 17.81
CA GLU A 147 14.89 -12.53 17.50
C GLU A 147 13.88 -13.68 17.54
N GLN A 148 12.85 -13.66 18.40
CA GLN A 148 11.94 -14.80 18.54
C GLN A 148 10.60 -14.65 17.80
N GLU A 149 9.93 -13.50 17.90
CA GLU A 149 8.60 -13.30 17.27
C GLU A 149 8.67 -12.66 15.88
N LEU A 150 9.67 -11.80 15.62
CA LEU A 150 9.82 -11.12 14.33
C LEU A 150 10.68 -11.90 13.34
N ALA A 151 11.49 -12.85 13.79
CA ALA A 151 12.40 -13.58 12.90
C ALA A 151 11.65 -14.28 11.75
N THR A 152 10.47 -14.82 11.97
CA THR A 152 9.68 -15.53 10.94
C THR A 152 8.43 -14.77 10.48
N ALA A 153 8.29 -13.51 10.91
CA ALA A 153 7.11 -12.72 10.61
C ALA A 153 6.98 -12.43 9.12
N THR A 154 5.73 -12.38 8.64
CA THR A 154 5.40 -11.80 7.35
C THR A 154 5.13 -10.31 7.52
N LEU A 155 5.93 -9.50 6.85
CA LEU A 155 5.78 -8.06 6.76
C LEU A 155 4.85 -7.75 5.58
N MET A 156 3.67 -7.20 5.86
CA MET A 156 2.70 -6.78 4.85
C MET A 156 2.86 -5.29 4.55
N GLU A 157 3.42 -5.00 3.38
CA GLU A 157 3.74 -3.65 2.92
C GLU A 157 2.49 -2.92 2.43
N VAL A 158 2.19 -1.77 3.04
CA VAL A 158 0.98 -0.98 2.80
C VAL A 158 1.27 0.52 2.62
N THR A 159 2.47 0.90 2.14
CA THR A 159 2.81 2.33 1.99
C THR A 159 1.87 3.04 1.03
N ASP A 160 1.51 2.36 -0.06
CA ASP A 160 0.55 2.86 -1.05
C ASP A 160 -0.78 3.30 -0.41
N LEU A 161 -1.35 2.50 0.52
CA LEU A 161 -2.57 2.88 1.24
C LEU A 161 -2.42 4.21 1.99
N LEU A 162 -1.32 4.37 2.73
CA LEU A 162 -1.08 5.58 3.53
C LEU A 162 -0.80 6.81 2.65
N VAL A 163 -0.06 6.64 1.54
CA VAL A 163 0.19 7.72 0.57
C VAL A 163 -1.12 8.15 -0.07
N TYR A 164 -1.93 7.19 -0.54
CA TYR A 164 -3.20 7.46 -1.20
C TYR A 164 -4.21 8.15 -0.28
N LEU A 165 -4.39 7.65 0.96
CA LEU A 165 -5.35 8.23 1.91
C LEU A 165 -4.96 9.62 2.43
N ASN A 166 -3.70 10.03 2.26
CA ASN A 166 -3.28 11.39 2.56
C ASN A 166 -3.95 12.43 1.63
N GLU A 167 -4.32 12.02 0.42
CA GLU A 167 -4.85 12.91 -0.63
C GLU A 167 -6.32 12.63 -0.97
N HIS A 168 -6.81 11.42 -0.71
CA HIS A 168 -8.14 10.99 -1.15
C HIS A 168 -9.07 10.59 0.00
N ARG A 169 -10.35 10.99 -0.12
CA ARG A 169 -11.43 10.62 0.81
C ARG A 169 -12.08 9.26 0.52
N THR A 170 -11.89 8.74 -0.69
CA THR A 170 -12.52 7.50 -1.15
C THR A 170 -11.45 6.52 -1.58
N LEU A 171 -11.60 5.26 -1.20
CA LEU A 171 -10.68 4.18 -1.58
C LEU A 171 -10.82 3.87 -3.07
N SER A 172 -9.70 3.71 -3.79
CA SER A 172 -9.72 3.10 -5.12
C SER A 172 -9.87 1.57 -5.02
N GLY A 173 -9.94 0.87 -6.15
CA GLY A 173 -9.99 -0.61 -6.17
C GLY A 173 -8.81 -1.26 -5.42
N ILE A 174 -7.58 -0.77 -5.61
CA ILE A 174 -6.38 -1.33 -4.96
C ILE A 174 -6.40 -1.08 -3.44
N GLN A 175 -6.74 0.14 -3.01
CA GLN A 175 -6.81 0.45 -1.58
C GLN A 175 -7.99 -0.23 -0.89
N ARG A 176 -9.11 -0.48 -1.59
CA ARG A 176 -10.19 -1.34 -1.09
C ARG A 176 -9.70 -2.76 -0.80
N VAL A 177 -8.87 -3.34 -1.68
CA VAL A 177 -8.29 -4.68 -1.46
C VAL A 177 -7.36 -4.68 -0.25
N GLN A 178 -6.45 -3.70 -0.15
CA GLN A 178 -5.56 -3.56 1.02
C GLN A 178 -6.35 -3.44 2.32
N ALA A 179 -7.35 -2.54 2.37
CA ALA A 179 -8.22 -2.35 3.53
C ALA A 179 -8.87 -3.67 3.99
N ASN A 180 -9.47 -4.42 3.05
CA ASN A 180 -10.15 -5.67 3.40
C ASN A 180 -9.17 -6.77 3.84
N ILE A 181 -7.98 -6.85 3.25
CA ILE A 181 -6.92 -7.79 3.71
C ILE A 181 -6.46 -7.42 5.11
N ILE A 182 -6.23 -6.12 5.38
CA ILE A 182 -5.88 -5.62 6.72
C ILE A 182 -6.92 -6.06 7.74
N GLU A 183 -8.21 -5.84 7.46
CA GLU A 183 -9.30 -6.27 8.34
C GLU A 183 -9.28 -7.78 8.60
N GLN A 184 -9.10 -8.61 7.57
CA GLN A 184 -9.08 -10.07 7.76
C GLN A 184 -7.90 -10.54 8.59
N VAL A 185 -6.72 -9.96 8.38
CA VAL A 185 -5.51 -10.32 9.12
C VAL A 185 -5.61 -9.84 10.56
N LEU A 186 -6.08 -8.61 10.80
CA LEU A 186 -6.27 -8.08 12.15
C LEU A 186 -7.38 -8.81 12.94
N ALA A 187 -8.32 -9.47 12.25
CA ALA A 187 -9.36 -10.29 12.85
C ALA A 187 -8.89 -11.70 13.27
N LEU A 188 -7.63 -12.08 12.97
CA LEU A 188 -7.08 -13.38 13.36
C LEU A 188 -6.98 -13.50 14.91
N PRO A 189 -7.06 -14.73 15.44
CA PRO A 189 -6.67 -15.01 16.83
C PRO A 189 -5.26 -14.49 17.16
N LYS A 190 -5.03 -14.02 18.39
CA LYS A 190 -3.76 -13.36 18.79
C LYS A 190 -2.53 -14.23 18.50
N ASP A 191 -2.64 -15.53 18.70
CA ASP A 191 -1.60 -16.54 18.44
C ASP A 191 -1.25 -16.71 16.95
N GLN A 192 -2.17 -16.36 16.04
CA GLN A 192 -1.91 -16.37 14.60
C GLN A 192 -1.48 -14.99 14.10
N LEU A 193 -2.12 -13.93 14.62
CA LEU A 193 -1.80 -12.54 14.30
C LEU A 193 -0.33 -12.20 14.59
N CYS A 194 0.27 -12.81 15.61
CA CYS A 194 1.68 -12.58 15.95
C CYS A 194 2.66 -12.94 14.80
N GLY A 195 2.25 -13.75 13.81
CA GLY A 195 3.03 -14.06 12.62
C GLY A 195 3.03 -12.97 11.54
N TYR A 196 2.25 -11.89 11.70
CA TYR A 196 2.05 -10.86 10.66
C TYR A 196 2.27 -9.46 11.22
N ARG A 197 2.92 -8.58 10.45
CA ARG A 197 3.09 -7.16 10.78
C ARG A 197 2.79 -6.30 9.57
N PHE A 198 2.00 -5.25 9.74
CA PHE A 198 1.84 -4.22 8.71
C PHE A 198 3.00 -3.25 8.77
N VAL A 199 3.58 -2.93 7.60
CA VAL A 199 4.75 -2.07 7.50
C VAL A 199 4.58 -1.02 6.40
N ILE A 200 5.32 0.07 6.55
CA ILE A 200 5.60 1.00 5.46
C ILE A 200 7.09 1.02 5.14
N SER A 201 7.41 1.31 3.89
CA SER A 201 8.75 1.46 3.36
C SER A 201 9.31 2.84 3.70
N SER A 202 10.57 2.90 4.11
CA SER A 202 11.31 4.12 4.38
C SER A 202 12.75 3.99 3.89
N ALA A 203 13.52 5.08 3.89
CA ALA A 203 14.95 5.04 3.58
C ALA A 203 15.74 4.10 4.52
N ASP A 204 15.26 3.93 5.76
CA ASP A 204 15.92 3.13 6.79
C ASP A 204 15.52 1.64 6.75
N GLY A 205 14.42 1.30 6.06
CA GLY A 205 13.91 -0.06 5.91
C GLY A 205 12.39 -0.13 6.11
N CYS A 206 11.91 -1.25 6.66
CA CYS A 206 10.49 -1.45 6.96
C CYS A 206 10.14 -0.88 8.34
N MET A 207 9.12 -0.03 8.39
CA MET A 207 8.61 0.58 9.62
C MET A 207 7.26 -0.06 10.00
N MET A 208 7.19 -0.74 11.15
CA MET A 208 6.00 -1.37 11.70
C MET A 208 4.93 -0.36 12.08
N LEU A 209 3.69 -0.61 11.65
CA LEU A 209 2.52 0.17 12.01
C LEU A 209 1.82 -0.38 13.26
N GLN A 210 1.16 0.50 14.02
CA GLN A 210 0.32 0.11 15.15
C GLN A 210 -1.03 -0.40 14.67
N ASN A 211 -1.38 -1.64 15.06
CA ASN A 211 -2.61 -2.31 14.60
C ASN A 211 -3.89 -1.52 14.95
N ASN A 212 -3.95 -0.91 16.13
CA ASN A 212 -5.14 -0.15 16.57
C ASN A 212 -5.38 1.09 15.69
N THR A 213 -4.36 1.92 15.49
CA THR A 213 -4.48 3.11 14.63
C THR A 213 -4.70 2.74 13.17
N LEU A 214 -4.10 1.63 12.69
CA LEU A 214 -4.32 1.13 11.34
C LEU A 214 -5.77 0.66 11.14
N SER A 215 -6.33 -0.07 12.11
CA SER A 215 -7.73 -0.49 12.12
C SER A 215 -8.68 0.71 12.11
N GLN A 216 -8.39 1.76 12.89
CA GLN A 216 -9.15 3.00 12.88
C GLN A 216 -9.08 3.71 11.52
N LEU A 217 -7.90 3.78 10.89
CA LEU A 217 -7.72 4.35 9.56
C LEU A 217 -8.58 3.62 8.52
N VAL A 218 -8.48 2.28 8.49
CA VAL A 218 -9.23 1.46 7.54
C VAL A 218 -10.75 1.58 7.77
N SER A 219 -11.19 1.50 9.03
CA SER A 219 -12.60 1.63 9.39
C SER A 219 -13.16 3.00 9.02
N HIS A 220 -12.39 4.08 9.22
CA HIS A 220 -12.79 5.43 8.84
C HIS A 220 -12.82 5.62 7.33
N ALA A 221 -11.82 5.10 6.60
CA ALA A 221 -11.75 5.18 5.15
C ALA A 221 -12.85 4.37 4.43
N ALA A 222 -13.33 3.29 5.06
CA ALA A 222 -14.47 2.48 4.60
C ALA A 222 -15.83 2.93 5.17
N GLY A 223 -15.85 4.05 5.92
CA GLY A 223 -17.04 4.59 6.58
C GLY A 223 -17.96 5.37 5.64
N THR A 224 -19.16 5.66 6.12
CA THR A 224 -20.20 6.38 5.35
C THR A 224 -19.94 7.87 5.23
N ARG A 225 -19.25 8.45 6.23
CA ARG A 225 -18.86 9.86 6.29
C ARG A 225 -17.36 9.96 6.53
N VAL A 226 -16.61 10.18 5.46
CA VAL A 226 -15.14 10.25 5.51
C VAL A 226 -14.66 11.70 5.57
N GLU A 227 -14.07 12.06 6.70
CA GLU A 227 -13.42 13.37 6.90
C GLU A 227 -11.93 13.30 6.52
N GLN A 228 -11.50 14.10 5.53
CA GLN A 228 -10.10 14.11 5.07
C GLN A 228 -9.11 14.51 6.17
N GLN A 229 -9.51 15.45 7.03
CA GLN A 229 -8.65 15.91 8.11
C GLN A 229 -8.34 14.77 9.09
N ARG A 230 -9.36 13.96 9.43
CA ARG A 230 -9.18 12.78 10.27
C ARG A 230 -8.31 11.70 9.61
N LEU A 231 -8.43 11.48 8.29
CA LEU A 231 -7.53 10.58 7.56
C LEU A 231 -6.07 11.05 7.68
N LYS A 232 -5.81 12.34 7.45
CA LYS A 232 -4.46 12.92 7.57
C LYS A 232 -3.89 12.79 8.97
N GLU A 233 -4.70 13.03 10.00
CA GLU A 233 -4.31 12.84 11.41
C GLU A 233 -3.91 11.38 11.70
N LEU A 234 -4.74 10.42 11.27
CA LEU A 234 -4.46 8.98 11.46
C LEU A 234 -3.21 8.53 10.70
N VAL A 235 -3.02 9.01 9.46
CA VAL A 235 -1.79 8.73 8.68
C VAL A 235 -0.57 9.35 9.35
N ALA A 236 -0.66 10.58 9.85
CA ALA A 236 0.43 11.24 10.56
C ALA A 236 0.75 10.52 11.88
N GLU A 237 -0.26 10.10 12.62
CA GLU A 237 -0.12 9.31 13.85
C GLU A 237 0.59 7.99 13.57
N LEU A 238 0.14 7.23 12.57
CA LEU A 238 0.77 5.97 12.13
C LEU A 238 2.23 6.17 11.76
N ARG A 239 2.56 7.19 10.97
CA ARG A 239 3.96 7.48 10.59
C ARG A 239 4.80 7.88 11.80
N SER A 240 4.25 8.69 12.71
CA SER A 240 4.97 9.15 13.89
C SER A 240 5.23 8.04 14.90
N THR A 241 4.33 7.04 14.97
CA THR A 241 4.38 5.89 15.88
C THR A 241 5.06 4.67 15.23
N ALA A 242 5.47 4.76 13.97
CA ALA A 242 6.05 3.60 13.29
C ALA A 242 7.44 3.26 13.86
N ILE A 243 7.72 1.97 14.02
CA ILE A 243 9.00 1.49 14.59
C ILE A 243 9.78 0.74 13.53
N LEU A 244 11.08 1.00 13.40
CA LEU A 244 11.94 0.23 12.49
C LEU A 244 11.97 -1.25 12.90
N ILE A 245 11.68 -2.13 11.94
CA ILE A 245 11.88 -3.57 12.08
C ILE A 245 13.27 -3.93 11.55
N PRO A 246 14.16 -4.50 12.38
CA PRO A 246 15.40 -5.08 11.90
C PRO A 246 15.12 -6.21 10.91
N PRO A 247 15.73 -6.16 9.70
CA PRO A 247 15.55 -7.20 8.70
C PRO A 247 16.22 -8.51 9.15
N ALA A 248 15.51 -9.62 8.99
CA ALA A 248 16.03 -10.97 9.23
C ALA A 248 15.76 -11.87 8.02
N SER A 249 16.75 -12.66 7.59
CA SER A 249 16.65 -13.53 6.39
C SER A 249 15.51 -14.56 6.41
N THR A 250 14.95 -14.84 7.59
CA THR A 250 13.80 -15.73 7.80
C THR A 250 12.44 -15.03 7.64
N GLN A 251 12.42 -13.70 7.49
CA GLN A 251 11.21 -12.93 7.25
C GLN A 251 10.75 -13.01 5.79
N THR A 252 9.48 -12.69 5.57
CA THR A 252 8.89 -12.52 4.23
C THR A 252 8.26 -11.15 4.12
N LEU A 253 8.60 -10.38 3.08
CA LEU A 253 7.94 -9.12 2.73
C LEU A 253 6.89 -9.40 1.63
N LEU A 254 5.61 -9.13 1.90
CA LEU A 254 4.53 -9.17 0.90
C LEU A 254 4.06 -7.76 0.59
N ILE A 255 4.16 -7.35 -0.67
CA ILE A 255 3.67 -6.07 -1.14
C ILE A 255 2.21 -6.19 -1.57
N LEU A 256 1.34 -5.43 -0.90
CA LEU A 256 -0.10 -5.45 -1.15
C LEU A 256 -0.59 -4.31 -2.03
N GLY A 257 0.15 -3.20 -2.14
CA GLY A 257 -0.32 -1.99 -2.82
C GLY A 257 0.28 -1.74 -4.20
N ALA A 258 -0.06 -0.58 -4.77
CA ALA A 258 0.47 -0.10 -6.06
C ALA A 258 1.94 0.36 -5.95
N PHE A 259 2.85 -0.62 -5.84
CA PHE A 259 4.27 -0.39 -5.57
C PHE A 259 4.98 0.48 -6.62
N TRP A 260 4.48 0.51 -7.85
CA TRP A 260 5.02 1.34 -8.94
C TRP A 260 4.80 2.84 -8.74
N ASN A 261 3.90 3.24 -7.83
CA ASN A 261 3.63 4.63 -7.53
C ASN A 261 4.45 5.15 -6.33
N VAL A 262 5.18 4.26 -5.64
CA VAL A 262 5.94 4.59 -4.42
C VAL A 262 7.36 4.07 -4.54
N ARG A 263 8.29 4.99 -4.81
CA ARG A 263 9.70 4.69 -5.09
C ARG A 263 10.39 3.92 -3.96
N GLU A 264 10.09 4.28 -2.73
CA GLU A 264 10.66 3.70 -1.51
C GLU A 264 10.36 2.20 -1.41
N VAL A 265 9.25 1.73 -2.01
CA VAL A 265 8.86 0.31 -1.95
C VAL A 265 9.84 -0.55 -2.76
N VAL A 266 10.16 -0.16 -4.00
CA VAL A 266 11.12 -0.90 -4.84
C VAL A 266 12.51 -0.92 -4.21
N GLN A 267 12.96 0.20 -3.65
CA GLN A 267 14.24 0.29 -2.94
C GLN A 267 14.27 -0.60 -1.70
N THR A 268 13.18 -0.61 -0.94
CA THR A 268 13.03 -1.50 0.21
C THR A 268 13.06 -2.96 -0.22
N CYS A 269 12.38 -3.33 -1.31
CA CYS A 269 12.43 -4.69 -1.86
C CYS A 269 13.87 -5.13 -2.18
N ALA A 270 14.62 -4.30 -2.90
CA ALA A 270 16.01 -4.59 -3.27
C ALA A 270 16.89 -4.76 -2.02
N ARG A 271 16.74 -3.89 -1.03
CA ARG A 271 17.48 -3.98 0.24
C ARG A 271 17.11 -5.22 1.06
N MET A 272 15.83 -5.53 1.17
CA MET A 272 15.36 -6.73 1.89
C MET A 272 15.89 -7.99 1.23
N ARG A 273 15.91 -8.02 -0.10
CA ARG A 273 16.48 -9.10 -0.90
C ARG A 273 17.99 -9.27 -0.69
N GLU A 274 18.75 -8.18 -0.63
CA GLU A 274 20.18 -8.19 -0.30
C GLU A 274 20.45 -8.77 1.09
N LEU A 275 19.51 -8.59 2.03
CA LEU A 275 19.58 -9.11 3.40
C LEU A 275 18.99 -10.53 3.55
N GLY A 276 18.59 -11.14 2.44
CA GLY A 276 18.15 -12.54 2.38
C GLY A 276 16.67 -12.76 2.68
N LEU A 277 15.87 -11.71 2.83
CA LEU A 277 14.43 -11.85 2.99
C LEU A 277 13.81 -12.37 1.70
N ARG A 278 12.73 -13.14 1.88
CA ARG A 278 11.85 -13.47 0.77
C ARG A 278 10.95 -12.27 0.46
N VAL A 279 10.82 -11.91 -0.82
CA VAL A 279 9.95 -10.79 -1.23
C VAL A 279 8.89 -11.30 -2.20
N GLY A 280 7.63 -10.92 -2.01
CA GLY A 280 6.57 -11.23 -2.96
C GLY A 280 5.63 -10.07 -3.20
N LEU A 281 4.94 -10.09 -4.34
CA LEU A 281 4.04 -9.02 -4.77
C LEU A 281 2.65 -9.60 -5.06
N TYR A 282 1.60 -8.88 -4.66
CA TYR A 282 0.23 -9.18 -5.09
C TYR A 282 -0.16 -8.32 -6.31
N VAL A 283 -0.21 -8.96 -7.47
CA VAL A 283 -0.41 -8.33 -8.78
C VAL A 283 -1.90 -8.18 -9.09
N TYR A 284 -2.31 -6.94 -9.38
CA TYR A 284 -3.68 -6.60 -9.74
C TYR A 284 -3.95 -6.78 -11.23
N ASP A 285 -3.09 -6.25 -12.07
CA ASP A 285 -3.16 -6.43 -13.52
C ASP A 285 -1.82 -6.03 -14.15
N LEU A 286 -1.68 -6.32 -15.44
CA LEU A 286 -0.58 -5.86 -16.29
C LEU A 286 -1.10 -4.91 -17.40
N ILE A 287 -2.26 -4.28 -17.21
CA ILE A 287 -2.92 -3.44 -18.22
C ILE A 287 -1.97 -2.35 -18.75
N PRO A 288 -1.16 -1.65 -17.93
CA PRO A 288 -0.22 -0.66 -18.45
C PRO A 288 0.84 -1.21 -19.42
N ILE A 289 1.08 -2.53 -19.42
CA ILE A 289 2.00 -3.23 -20.33
C ILE A 289 1.24 -3.86 -21.49
N THR A 290 0.12 -4.53 -21.22
CA THR A 290 -0.61 -5.34 -22.23
C THR A 290 -1.57 -4.51 -23.08
N HIS A 291 -2.10 -3.41 -22.54
CA HIS A 291 -3.03 -2.51 -23.23
C HIS A 291 -2.67 -1.03 -22.97
N PRO A 292 -1.45 -0.59 -23.33
CA PRO A 292 -0.96 0.76 -23.03
C PRO A 292 -1.82 1.88 -23.67
N GLU A 293 -2.59 1.59 -24.71
CA GLU A 293 -3.53 2.52 -25.35
C GLU A 293 -4.62 3.05 -24.42
N PHE A 294 -4.90 2.33 -23.32
CA PHE A 294 -5.86 2.73 -22.30
C PHE A 294 -5.24 3.48 -21.12
N CYS A 295 -3.91 3.61 -21.08
CA CYS A 295 -3.20 4.25 -19.98
C CYS A 295 -2.63 5.62 -20.40
N ALA A 296 -2.35 6.47 -19.40
CA ALA A 296 -1.51 7.64 -19.65
C ALA A 296 -0.10 7.15 -20.06
N PRO A 297 0.54 7.71 -21.10
CA PRO A 297 1.82 7.19 -21.59
C PRO A 297 2.91 7.06 -20.52
N LEU A 298 3.00 8.04 -19.62
CA LEU A 298 3.96 7.99 -18.51
C LEU A 298 3.66 6.88 -17.51
N LEU A 299 2.38 6.56 -17.25
CA LEU A 299 2.01 5.46 -16.36
C LEU A 299 2.56 4.13 -16.89
N SER A 300 2.40 3.83 -18.18
CA SER A 300 2.94 2.62 -18.80
C SER A 300 4.46 2.53 -18.68
N VAL A 301 5.17 3.65 -18.84
CA VAL A 301 6.64 3.71 -18.68
C VAL A 301 7.03 3.39 -17.23
N TRP A 302 6.46 4.11 -16.25
CA TRP A 302 6.81 3.93 -14.85
C TRP A 302 6.44 2.54 -14.33
N PHE A 303 5.30 2.00 -14.77
CA PHE A 303 4.87 0.65 -14.44
C PHE A 303 5.82 -0.40 -15.01
N THR A 304 6.23 -0.27 -16.28
CA THR A 304 7.18 -1.20 -16.92
C THR A 304 8.54 -1.17 -16.21
N LEU A 305 9.03 0.02 -15.86
CA LEU A 305 10.26 0.19 -15.09
C LEU A 305 10.17 -0.46 -13.71
N ALA A 306 9.08 -0.23 -12.99
CA ALA A 306 8.86 -0.80 -11.67
C ALA A 306 8.73 -2.33 -11.70
N ILE A 307 8.03 -2.90 -12.69
CA ILE A 307 7.92 -4.36 -12.87
C ILE A 307 9.29 -4.96 -13.19
N GLY A 308 10.04 -4.39 -14.13
CA GLY A 308 11.39 -4.87 -14.45
C GLY A 308 12.31 -4.87 -13.22
N ASP A 309 12.36 -3.75 -12.49
CA ASP A 309 13.18 -3.63 -11.28
C ASP A 309 12.70 -4.57 -10.17
N GLY A 310 11.38 -4.68 -9.98
CA GLY A 310 10.75 -5.51 -8.96
C GLY A 310 10.98 -7.00 -9.17
N LEU A 311 10.91 -7.50 -10.42
CA LEU A 311 11.15 -8.91 -10.74
C LEU A 311 12.55 -9.40 -10.37
N ARG A 312 13.53 -8.50 -10.21
CA ARG A 312 14.85 -8.84 -9.64
C ARG A 312 14.81 -9.12 -8.15
N CYS A 313 13.82 -8.56 -7.45
CA CYS A 313 13.64 -8.68 -6.02
C CYS A 313 12.68 -9.81 -5.64
N PHE A 314 11.68 -10.11 -6.47
CA PHE A 314 10.59 -11.02 -6.10
C PHE A 314 10.98 -12.50 -6.16
N ASP A 315 10.64 -13.24 -5.11
CA ASP A 315 10.70 -14.70 -5.04
C ASP A 315 9.40 -15.36 -5.51
N PHE A 316 8.26 -14.69 -5.30
CA PHE A 316 6.94 -15.18 -5.69
C PHE A 316 5.98 -14.03 -6.03
N LEU A 317 4.94 -14.33 -6.81
CA LEU A 317 3.89 -13.41 -7.19
C LEU A 317 2.53 -14.04 -6.90
N PHE A 318 1.66 -13.29 -6.24
CA PHE A 318 0.24 -13.60 -6.22
C PHE A 318 -0.47 -12.79 -7.28
N ALA A 319 -1.55 -13.31 -7.84
CA ALA A 319 -2.38 -12.60 -8.81
C ALA A 319 -3.84 -12.64 -8.38
N ILE A 320 -4.58 -11.55 -8.61
CA ILE A 320 -5.97 -11.41 -8.16
C ILE A 320 -7.00 -12.26 -8.95
N SER A 321 -6.54 -13.00 -9.95
CA SER A 321 -7.35 -13.84 -10.84
C SER A 321 -6.47 -14.87 -11.56
N ASP A 322 -7.08 -15.91 -12.13
CA ASP A 322 -6.35 -16.89 -12.94
C ASP A 322 -5.85 -16.27 -14.25
N TYR A 323 -6.66 -15.38 -14.86
CA TYR A 323 -6.28 -14.59 -16.02
C TYR A 323 -5.01 -13.78 -15.76
N VAL A 324 -4.96 -13.00 -14.67
CA VAL A 324 -3.78 -12.19 -14.33
C VAL A 324 -2.59 -13.09 -14.01
N ALA A 325 -2.79 -14.22 -13.33
CA ALA A 325 -1.72 -15.19 -13.10
C ALA A 325 -1.11 -15.69 -14.41
N ASN A 326 -1.94 -15.98 -15.42
CA ASN A 326 -1.51 -16.45 -16.73
C ASN A 326 -0.80 -15.34 -17.53
N ASP A 327 -1.29 -14.10 -17.48
CA ASP A 327 -0.61 -12.96 -18.12
C ASP A 327 0.76 -12.69 -17.49
N VAL A 328 0.87 -12.79 -16.14
CA VAL A 328 2.16 -12.70 -15.44
C VAL A 328 3.09 -13.84 -15.88
N ARG A 329 2.63 -15.10 -15.89
CA ARG A 329 3.45 -16.23 -16.35
C ARG A 329 3.93 -16.04 -17.79
N ARG A 330 3.08 -15.53 -18.68
CA ARG A 330 3.46 -15.22 -20.06
C ARG A 330 4.56 -14.16 -20.09
N LEU A 331 4.39 -13.06 -19.35
CA LEU A 331 5.41 -12.01 -19.24
C LEU A 331 6.75 -12.55 -18.75
N LEU A 332 6.74 -13.43 -17.74
CA LEU A 332 7.96 -14.05 -17.21
C LEU A 332 8.66 -14.91 -18.29
N VAL A 333 7.92 -15.79 -18.96
CA VAL A 333 8.44 -16.68 -20.02
C VAL A 333 9.01 -15.89 -21.20
N GLU A 334 8.28 -14.88 -21.68
CA GLU A 334 8.73 -14.01 -22.78
C GLU A 334 10.02 -13.27 -22.47
N ASN A 335 10.31 -13.04 -21.19
CA ASN A 335 11.52 -12.37 -20.71
C ASN A 335 12.58 -13.34 -20.15
N GLY A 336 12.40 -14.66 -20.33
CA GLY A 336 13.37 -15.67 -19.90
C GLY A 336 13.48 -15.86 -18.38
N ILE A 337 12.47 -15.43 -17.62
CA ILE A 337 12.42 -15.56 -16.16
C ILE A 337 11.64 -16.84 -15.82
N THR A 338 12.31 -17.79 -15.16
CA THR A 338 11.74 -19.12 -14.87
C THR A 338 11.74 -19.47 -13.38
N ASP A 339 12.28 -18.62 -12.53
CA ASP A 339 12.57 -18.90 -11.12
C ASP A 339 11.67 -18.11 -10.14
N ILE A 340 10.58 -17.53 -10.63
CA ILE A 340 9.56 -16.84 -9.83
C ILE A 340 8.26 -17.62 -9.92
N ASP A 341 7.75 -18.03 -8.77
CA ASP A 341 6.47 -18.72 -8.70
C ASP A 341 5.29 -17.74 -8.84
N VAL A 342 4.23 -18.18 -9.51
CA VAL A 342 3.01 -17.39 -9.70
C VAL A 342 1.81 -18.20 -9.26
N GLU A 343 1.05 -17.68 -8.32
CA GLU A 343 -0.13 -18.33 -7.76
C GLU A 343 -1.34 -17.38 -7.78
N ALA A 344 -2.50 -17.87 -8.21
CA ALA A 344 -3.72 -17.09 -8.21
C ALA A 344 -4.36 -17.10 -6.81
N VAL A 345 -4.70 -15.92 -6.31
CA VAL A 345 -5.51 -15.71 -5.11
C VAL A 345 -6.69 -14.83 -5.54
N PRO A 346 -7.81 -15.40 -5.99
CA PRO A 346 -8.92 -14.61 -6.53
C PRO A 346 -9.55 -13.68 -5.49
N LEU A 347 -9.96 -12.48 -5.89
CA LEU A 347 -10.61 -11.50 -5.02
C LEU A 347 -12.06 -11.88 -4.66
N ALA A 348 -12.63 -11.13 -3.74
CA ALA A 348 -14.02 -11.30 -3.33
C ALA A 348 -15.00 -10.77 -4.39
N HIS A 349 -16.24 -11.26 -4.32
CA HIS A 349 -17.38 -10.69 -5.05
C HIS A 349 -18.09 -9.62 -4.21
N VAL A 350 -17.96 -9.69 -2.88
CA VAL A 350 -18.76 -8.87 -1.97
C VAL A 350 -18.13 -7.48 -1.75
N LEU A 351 -18.97 -6.44 -1.78
CA LEU A 351 -18.59 -5.08 -1.36
C LEU A 351 -18.34 -5.03 0.16
N LYS A 352 -19.28 -5.57 0.95
CA LYS A 352 -19.23 -5.78 2.41
C LYS A 352 -19.98 -7.07 2.79
N PRO A 353 -19.73 -7.67 3.97
CA PRO A 353 -20.48 -8.84 4.43
C PRO A 353 -21.98 -8.54 4.49
N VAL A 354 -22.79 -9.34 3.78
CA VAL A 354 -24.25 -9.22 3.61
C VAL A 354 -25.06 -9.37 4.92
N LYS A 355 -24.40 -9.51 6.09
CA LYS A 355 -25.02 -9.71 7.41
C LYS A 355 -25.94 -8.56 7.89
N ARG A 356 -26.18 -7.51 7.08
CA ARG A 356 -27.13 -6.41 7.36
C ARG A 356 -28.21 -6.16 6.30
N LEU A 357 -28.33 -7.02 5.27
CA LEU A 357 -29.39 -6.89 4.26
C LEU A 357 -30.63 -7.74 4.56
N ALA A 358 -30.63 -8.47 5.67
CA ALA A 358 -31.81 -9.15 6.19
C ALA A 358 -32.70 -8.16 6.97
N ALA A 359 -33.93 -8.00 6.49
CA ALA A 359 -35.09 -7.39 7.13
C ALA A 359 -35.07 -5.86 7.36
N GLY A 360 -35.64 -5.12 6.40
CA GLY A 360 -36.55 -4.02 6.75
C GLY A 360 -35.98 -2.62 6.95
N ARG A 361 -34.72 -2.33 6.57
CA ARG A 361 -34.32 -0.92 6.40
C ARG A 361 -34.84 -0.41 5.07
N SER A 362 -35.84 0.48 5.12
CA SER A 362 -36.32 1.24 3.97
C SER A 362 -35.12 1.86 3.23
N ALA A 363 -35.01 1.61 1.92
CA ALA A 363 -34.05 2.28 1.06
C ALA A 363 -34.06 3.79 1.36
N GLN A 364 -32.92 4.33 1.79
CA GLN A 364 -32.78 5.75 2.09
C GLN A 364 -32.45 6.46 0.78
N TRP A 365 -33.50 6.90 0.10
CA TRP A 365 -33.40 7.71 -1.12
C TRP A 365 -33.17 9.18 -0.75
N GLU A 366 -31.99 9.46 -0.20
CA GLU A 366 -31.58 10.78 0.27
C GLU A 366 -30.50 11.39 -0.65
N GLY A 367 -30.18 12.67 -0.42
CA GLY A 367 -29.06 13.34 -1.08
C GLY A 367 -29.08 13.27 -2.61
N THR A 368 -27.95 12.84 -3.19
CA THR A 368 -27.72 12.83 -4.63
C THR A 368 -28.52 11.77 -5.36
N ILE A 369 -29.01 10.72 -4.69
CA ILE A 369 -29.75 9.61 -5.32
C ILE A 369 -31.28 9.78 -5.25
N ALA A 370 -31.79 10.76 -4.49
CA ALA A 370 -33.22 10.93 -4.22
C ALA A 370 -34.09 11.03 -5.49
N HIS A 371 -33.57 11.66 -6.55
CA HIS A 371 -34.26 11.86 -7.82
C HIS A 371 -34.47 10.55 -8.63
N LEU A 372 -33.85 9.44 -8.24
CA LEU A 372 -33.95 8.13 -8.91
C LEU A 372 -34.99 7.18 -8.30
N ARG A 373 -35.60 7.52 -7.16
CA ARG A 373 -36.43 6.61 -6.34
C ARG A 373 -37.52 5.85 -7.09
N ASP A 374 -38.19 6.52 -8.02
CA ASP A 374 -39.33 5.97 -8.77
C ASP A 374 -39.01 5.76 -10.25
N ARG A 375 -37.73 5.80 -10.62
CA ARG A 375 -37.26 5.67 -12.00
C ARG A 375 -36.77 4.25 -12.27
N ARG A 376 -37.02 3.75 -13.49
CA ARG A 376 -36.37 2.52 -13.97
C ARG A 376 -34.99 2.90 -14.48
N PHE A 377 -33.94 2.23 -14.03
CA PHE A 377 -32.58 2.53 -14.47
C PHE A 377 -31.69 1.28 -14.60
N VAL A 378 -30.70 1.39 -15.50
CA VAL A 378 -29.57 0.46 -15.66
C VAL A 378 -28.32 1.12 -15.12
N LEU A 379 -27.49 0.35 -14.42
CA LEU A 379 -26.36 0.87 -13.67
C LEU A 379 -25.00 0.45 -14.24
N SER A 380 -24.06 1.39 -14.37
CA SER A 380 -22.64 1.13 -14.60
C SER A 380 -21.82 1.81 -13.52
N VAL A 381 -21.05 1.03 -12.77
CA VAL A 381 -20.22 1.48 -11.63
C VAL A 381 -18.74 1.31 -11.99
N SER A 382 -18.07 2.42 -12.31
CA SER A 382 -16.63 2.47 -12.52
C SER A 382 -16.15 3.90 -12.73
N THR A 383 -14.83 4.15 -12.60
CA THR A 383 -14.23 5.38 -13.15
C THR A 383 -14.60 5.50 -14.63
N ILE A 384 -15.05 6.68 -15.06
CA ILE A 384 -15.47 6.93 -16.43
C ILE A 384 -14.23 7.14 -17.30
N GLU A 385 -13.69 6.06 -17.84
CA GLU A 385 -12.50 6.05 -18.69
C GLU A 385 -12.70 5.20 -19.94
N ALA A 386 -11.89 5.44 -20.98
CA ALA A 386 -12.00 4.77 -22.28
C ALA A 386 -12.04 3.24 -22.16
N ARG A 387 -11.21 2.68 -21.29
CA ARG A 387 -11.11 1.23 -21.04
C ARG A 387 -12.42 0.58 -20.58
N LYS A 388 -13.20 1.30 -19.75
CA LYS A 388 -14.49 0.84 -19.23
C LYS A 388 -15.61 0.92 -20.26
N ASN A 389 -15.33 1.56 -21.40
CA ASN A 389 -16.18 1.54 -22.58
C ASN A 389 -17.58 2.14 -22.36
N HIS A 390 -17.70 3.21 -21.57
CA HIS A 390 -18.97 3.93 -21.37
C HIS A 390 -19.61 4.41 -22.67
N ALA A 391 -18.79 4.69 -23.70
CA ALA A 391 -19.24 5.02 -25.05
C ALA A 391 -20.08 3.90 -25.68
N TYR A 392 -19.85 2.64 -25.33
CA TYR A 392 -20.66 1.50 -25.76
C TYR A 392 -22.11 1.63 -25.29
N LEU A 393 -22.30 1.89 -23.99
CA LEU A 393 -23.63 2.05 -23.39
C LEU A 393 -24.32 3.30 -23.94
N PHE A 394 -23.60 4.42 -24.03
CA PHE A 394 -24.13 5.65 -24.60
C PHE A 394 -24.63 5.46 -26.04
N ARG A 395 -23.87 4.77 -26.91
CA ARG A 395 -24.27 4.49 -28.30
C ARG A 395 -25.52 3.64 -28.39
N ILE A 396 -25.63 2.59 -27.55
CA ILE A 396 -26.82 1.73 -27.51
C ILE A 396 -28.05 2.52 -27.06
N TRP A 397 -27.93 3.29 -25.98
CA TRP A 397 -29.06 4.11 -25.49
C TRP A 397 -29.50 5.13 -26.53
N ARG A 398 -28.56 5.84 -27.16
CA ARG A 398 -28.85 6.82 -28.21
C ARG A 398 -29.60 6.17 -29.39
N GLU A 399 -29.15 5.01 -29.84
CA GLU A 399 -29.78 4.28 -30.94
C GLU A 399 -31.21 3.85 -30.59
N LEU A 400 -31.41 3.19 -29.44
CA LEU A 400 -32.73 2.71 -29.03
C LEU A 400 -33.72 3.85 -28.75
N LEU A 401 -33.27 4.95 -28.16
CA LEU A 401 -34.09 6.16 -27.99
C LEU A 401 -34.51 6.74 -29.35
N SER A 402 -33.60 6.79 -30.33
CA SER A 402 -33.93 7.29 -31.69
C SER A 402 -34.94 6.41 -32.43
N GLN A 403 -35.05 5.14 -32.05
CA GLN A 403 -36.06 4.20 -32.56
C GLN A 403 -37.42 4.34 -31.86
N GLY A 404 -37.54 5.22 -30.85
CA GLY A 404 -38.78 5.45 -30.10
C GLY A 404 -39.08 4.41 -29.02
N GLU A 405 -38.08 3.62 -28.60
CA GLU A 405 -38.24 2.62 -27.53
C GLU A 405 -38.39 3.30 -26.15
N ASP A 406 -39.25 2.74 -25.27
CA ASP A 406 -39.41 3.22 -23.89
C ASP A 406 -38.25 2.76 -22.98
N MET A 407 -37.13 3.47 -23.12
CA MET A 407 -35.89 3.15 -22.44
C MET A 407 -35.91 3.58 -20.97
N PRO A 408 -35.37 2.75 -20.06
CA PRO A 408 -35.04 3.19 -18.71
C PRO A 408 -33.84 4.15 -18.75
N ASP A 409 -33.61 4.81 -17.64
CA ASP A 409 -32.47 5.69 -17.46
C ASP A 409 -31.15 4.91 -17.44
N LEU A 410 -30.07 5.57 -17.83
CA LEU A 410 -28.71 5.05 -17.76
C LEU A 410 -27.94 5.81 -16.68
N VAL A 411 -27.47 5.12 -15.65
CA VAL A 411 -26.77 5.75 -14.51
C VAL A 411 -25.32 5.31 -14.52
N PHE A 412 -24.40 6.26 -14.69
CA PHE A 412 -22.96 6.07 -14.52
C PHE A 412 -22.56 6.54 -13.13
N ILE A 413 -21.90 5.66 -12.36
CA ILE A 413 -21.35 5.98 -11.04
C ILE A 413 -19.83 5.92 -11.11
N GLY A 414 -19.19 7.08 -11.01
CA GLY A 414 -17.74 7.22 -10.91
C GLY A 414 -17.26 8.59 -11.37
N ARG A 415 -16.01 8.90 -11.04
CA ARG A 415 -15.36 10.15 -11.48
C ARG A 415 -14.94 10.06 -12.95
N GLN A 416 -14.90 11.21 -13.63
CA GLN A 416 -14.34 11.31 -14.97
C GLN A 416 -12.85 10.98 -14.95
N GLY A 417 -12.44 10.06 -15.82
CA GLY A 417 -11.07 9.55 -15.96
C GLY A 417 -10.44 9.89 -17.31
N TRP A 418 -9.57 9.00 -17.79
CA TRP A 418 -8.72 9.22 -18.97
C TRP A 418 -9.43 8.96 -20.31
N ARG A 419 -9.14 9.78 -21.33
CA ARG A 419 -9.58 9.65 -22.74
C ARG A 419 -11.10 9.54 -22.92
N VAL A 420 -11.86 10.38 -22.23
CA VAL A 420 -13.33 10.43 -22.37
C VAL A 420 -13.86 11.78 -22.79
N ASP A 421 -13.01 12.74 -23.13
CA ASP A 421 -13.44 14.10 -23.49
C ASP A 421 -14.49 14.11 -24.61
N GLU A 422 -14.25 13.36 -25.69
CA GLU A 422 -15.22 13.21 -26.79
C GLU A 422 -16.56 12.62 -26.33
N LEU A 423 -16.53 11.62 -25.44
CA LEU A 423 -17.76 11.03 -24.89
C LEU A 423 -18.51 12.05 -24.05
N MET A 424 -17.79 12.78 -23.19
CA MET A 424 -18.39 13.79 -22.34
C MET A 424 -19.00 14.94 -23.16
N ASP A 425 -18.38 15.29 -24.29
CA ASP A 425 -18.93 16.28 -25.23
C ASP A 425 -20.24 15.76 -25.84
N GLN A 426 -20.26 14.52 -26.35
CA GLN A 426 -21.48 13.89 -26.88
C GLN A 426 -22.61 13.78 -25.85
N ILE A 427 -22.28 13.47 -24.59
CA ILE A 427 -23.26 13.43 -23.50
C ILE A 427 -23.88 14.81 -23.28
N ARG A 428 -23.09 15.89 -23.32
CA ARG A 428 -23.61 17.26 -23.17
C ARG A 428 -24.45 17.69 -24.38
N ASP A 429 -23.99 17.40 -25.58
CA ASP A 429 -24.67 17.78 -26.83
C ASP A 429 -26.03 17.10 -27.00
N THR A 430 -26.24 15.95 -26.35
CA THR A 430 -27.52 15.23 -26.32
C THR A 430 -28.40 15.60 -25.13
N ASN A 431 -28.07 16.66 -24.40
CA ASN A 431 -28.70 17.03 -23.14
C ASN A 431 -28.81 15.84 -22.16
N GLN A 432 -27.68 15.14 -21.97
CA GLN A 432 -27.58 13.94 -21.13
C GLN A 432 -28.61 12.87 -21.53
N LEU A 433 -28.69 12.60 -22.84
CA LEU A 433 -29.74 11.82 -23.51
C LEU A 433 -31.15 12.20 -23.04
N GLU A 434 -31.54 13.45 -23.27
CA GLU A 434 -32.88 13.99 -22.96
C GLU A 434 -33.31 13.71 -21.50
N ASP A 435 -32.41 14.02 -20.55
CA ASP A 435 -32.59 13.80 -19.10
C ASP A 435 -32.75 12.32 -18.69
N ARG A 436 -32.23 11.38 -19.49
CA ARG A 436 -32.22 9.93 -19.20
C ARG A 436 -30.87 9.39 -18.76
N LEU A 437 -29.77 10.12 -18.95
CA LEU A 437 -28.43 9.70 -18.54
C LEU A 437 -27.98 10.51 -17.32
N HIS A 438 -27.64 9.81 -16.24
CA HIS A 438 -27.17 10.42 -14.99
C HIS A 438 -25.71 10.07 -14.72
N ILE A 439 -24.90 11.05 -14.36
CA ILE A 439 -23.52 10.83 -13.90
C ILE A 439 -23.43 11.21 -12.43
N LEU A 440 -23.18 10.22 -11.58
CA LEU A 440 -23.03 10.37 -10.14
C LEU A 440 -21.59 10.03 -9.72
N HIS A 441 -21.09 10.67 -8.67
CA HIS A 441 -19.78 10.35 -8.09
C HIS A 441 -19.81 10.57 -6.58
N ASP A 442 -18.75 10.08 -5.90
CA ASP A 442 -18.56 10.22 -4.45
C ASP A 442 -19.75 9.70 -3.61
N LEU A 443 -20.36 8.60 -4.06
CA LEU A 443 -21.42 7.92 -3.33
C LEU A 443 -20.87 7.11 -2.16
N SER A 444 -21.64 7.04 -1.08
CA SER A 444 -21.38 6.11 0.01
C SER A 444 -21.65 4.66 -0.42
N ASP A 445 -21.10 3.69 0.31
CA ASP A 445 -21.41 2.27 0.09
C ASP A 445 -22.91 1.99 0.28
N GLU A 446 -23.59 2.73 1.18
CA GLU A 446 -25.02 2.62 1.43
C GLU A 446 -25.87 3.14 0.25
N ASP A 447 -25.49 4.28 -0.33
CA ASP A 447 -26.14 4.81 -1.53
C ASP A 447 -25.93 3.84 -2.70
N LEU A 448 -24.71 3.34 -2.87
CA LEU A 448 -24.37 2.38 -3.91
C LEU A 448 -25.16 1.06 -3.73
N ALA A 449 -25.26 0.55 -2.50
CA ALA A 449 -26.08 -0.61 -2.17
C ALA A 449 -27.57 -0.37 -2.50
N THR A 450 -28.09 0.82 -2.21
CA THR A 450 -29.46 1.21 -2.56
C THR A 450 -29.67 1.21 -4.06
N LEU A 451 -28.72 1.73 -4.85
CA LEU A 451 -28.81 1.74 -6.30
C LEU A 451 -28.73 0.33 -6.90
N TYR A 452 -27.82 -0.54 -6.42
CA TYR A 452 -27.79 -1.94 -6.85
C TYR A 452 -29.13 -2.64 -6.60
N GLN A 453 -29.71 -2.51 -5.40
CA GLN A 453 -30.98 -3.17 -5.05
C GLN A 453 -32.17 -2.77 -5.92
N ASN A 454 -32.16 -1.55 -6.47
CA ASN A 454 -33.31 -0.98 -7.16
C ASN A 454 -33.11 -0.82 -8.68
N CYS A 455 -31.90 -1.05 -9.21
CA CYS A 455 -31.67 -1.06 -10.65
C CYS A 455 -32.30 -2.28 -11.34
N LEU A 456 -32.57 -2.18 -12.64
CA LEU A 456 -33.07 -3.29 -13.45
C LEU A 456 -31.99 -4.37 -13.62
N PHE A 457 -30.83 -3.96 -14.09
CA PHE A 457 -29.61 -4.77 -14.24
C PHE A 457 -28.40 -3.83 -14.31
N THR A 458 -27.21 -4.40 -14.26
CA THR A 458 -25.94 -3.67 -14.39
C THR A 458 -25.26 -3.93 -15.74
N ALA A 459 -24.44 -3.00 -16.21
CA ALA A 459 -23.75 -3.12 -17.48
C ALA A 459 -22.26 -2.72 -17.39
N PHE A 460 -21.34 -3.64 -17.75
CA PHE A 460 -19.89 -3.43 -17.69
C PHE A 460 -19.18 -3.93 -18.97
N PRO A 461 -19.27 -3.19 -20.09
CA PRO A 461 -18.70 -3.60 -21.38
C PRO A 461 -17.19 -3.29 -21.48
N SER A 462 -16.43 -3.40 -20.38
CA SER A 462 -15.00 -3.05 -20.33
C SER A 462 -14.18 -3.81 -21.39
N PHE A 463 -13.16 -3.17 -21.95
CA PHE A 463 -12.23 -3.84 -22.87
C PHE A 463 -11.32 -4.83 -22.16
N CYS A 464 -10.87 -4.50 -20.95
CA CYS A 464 -10.03 -5.35 -20.11
C CYS A 464 -10.15 -4.99 -18.63
N GLU A 465 -10.03 -5.99 -17.76
CA GLU A 465 -10.05 -5.92 -16.29
C GLU A 465 -9.10 -6.97 -15.68
N GLY A 466 -8.57 -6.71 -14.49
CA GLY A 466 -7.84 -7.71 -13.69
C GLY A 466 -8.73 -8.60 -12.81
N TRP A 467 -9.93 -8.11 -12.46
CA TRP A 467 -10.96 -8.90 -11.77
C TRP A 467 -12.36 -8.53 -12.28
N GLY A 468 -12.85 -7.34 -11.93
CA GLY A 468 -14.22 -6.91 -12.22
C GLY A 468 -15.10 -6.87 -10.97
N LEU A 469 -14.64 -6.19 -9.90
CA LEU A 469 -15.38 -6.05 -8.64
C LEU A 469 -16.88 -5.72 -8.85
N PRO A 470 -17.26 -4.74 -9.70
CA PRO A 470 -18.68 -4.39 -9.89
C PRO A 470 -19.56 -5.53 -10.43
N VAL A 471 -18.99 -6.47 -11.19
CA VAL A 471 -19.71 -7.65 -11.70
C VAL A 471 -20.08 -8.56 -10.52
N GLY A 472 -19.10 -8.87 -9.67
CA GLY A 472 -19.33 -9.67 -8.46
C GLY A 472 -20.26 -9.00 -7.46
N GLU A 473 -20.17 -7.68 -7.33
CA GLU A 473 -21.07 -6.88 -6.49
C GLU A 473 -22.51 -7.01 -6.98
N SER A 474 -22.76 -6.81 -8.29
CA SER A 474 -24.10 -6.98 -8.90
C SER A 474 -24.72 -8.34 -8.58
N LEU A 475 -23.96 -9.42 -8.77
CA LEU A 475 -24.43 -10.77 -8.51
C LEU A 475 -24.71 -10.99 -7.02
N THR A 476 -23.91 -10.40 -6.13
CA THR A 476 -24.13 -10.45 -4.67
C THR A 476 -25.47 -9.82 -4.26
N TYR A 477 -25.91 -8.77 -4.95
CA TYR A 477 -27.22 -8.14 -4.74
C TYR A 477 -28.38 -8.86 -5.44
N GLY A 478 -28.13 -9.98 -6.13
CA GLY A 478 -29.15 -10.69 -6.90
C GLY A 478 -29.59 -9.94 -8.15
N VAL A 479 -28.70 -9.09 -8.70
CA VAL A 479 -28.97 -8.21 -9.83
C VAL A 479 -28.33 -8.78 -11.09
N PRO A 480 -29.11 -9.01 -12.18
CA PRO A 480 -28.57 -9.44 -13.47
C PRO A 480 -27.51 -8.48 -13.97
N CYS A 481 -26.52 -9.03 -14.66
CA CYS A 481 -25.38 -8.28 -15.12
C CYS A 481 -25.12 -8.61 -16.59
N VAL A 482 -24.95 -7.56 -17.40
CA VAL A 482 -24.44 -7.63 -18.77
C VAL A 482 -23.00 -7.16 -18.74
N ALA A 483 -22.03 -8.01 -19.06
CA ALA A 483 -20.62 -7.63 -19.01
C ALA A 483 -19.87 -8.12 -20.25
N SER A 484 -18.68 -7.60 -20.50
CA SER A 484 -17.88 -8.15 -21.59
C SER A 484 -17.38 -9.56 -21.28
N ASN A 485 -17.16 -10.37 -22.31
CA ASN A 485 -16.48 -11.68 -22.21
C ASN A 485 -14.94 -11.54 -22.17
N ALA A 486 -14.41 -10.37 -21.81
CA ALA A 486 -12.99 -10.06 -21.89
C ALA A 486 -12.25 -10.37 -20.58
N THR A 487 -10.99 -10.76 -20.72
CA THR A 487 -10.02 -10.97 -19.64
C THR A 487 -10.56 -11.82 -18.48
N SER A 488 -10.51 -11.33 -17.23
CA SER A 488 -10.93 -12.01 -16.01
C SER A 488 -12.44 -11.99 -15.76
N ILE A 489 -13.22 -11.21 -16.51
CA ILE A 489 -14.66 -11.03 -16.23
C ILE A 489 -15.44 -12.36 -16.29
N PRO A 490 -15.13 -13.30 -17.21
CA PRO A 490 -15.72 -14.64 -17.18
C PRO A 490 -15.49 -15.43 -15.88
N GLU A 491 -14.37 -15.23 -15.20
CA GLU A 491 -14.06 -15.91 -13.92
C GLU A 491 -14.96 -15.40 -12.78
N VAL A 492 -15.32 -14.12 -12.82
CA VAL A 492 -16.19 -13.48 -11.82
C VAL A 492 -17.65 -13.81 -12.05
N GLY A 493 -18.09 -13.69 -13.31
CA GLY A 493 -19.51 -13.78 -13.68
C GLY A 493 -20.03 -15.21 -13.89
N GLN A 494 -19.15 -16.11 -14.35
CA GLN A 494 -19.50 -17.48 -14.77
C GLN A 494 -20.73 -17.51 -15.70
N ASP A 495 -21.56 -18.54 -15.66
CA ASP A 495 -22.76 -18.65 -16.51
C ASP A 495 -23.95 -17.78 -16.04
N LEU A 496 -23.74 -16.93 -15.02
CA LEU A 496 -24.74 -16.06 -14.42
C LEU A 496 -24.72 -14.63 -14.98
N VAL A 497 -23.78 -14.33 -15.86
CA VAL A 497 -23.67 -13.05 -16.58
C VAL A 497 -24.08 -13.24 -18.04
N ASP A 498 -24.72 -12.22 -18.60
CA ASP A 498 -25.03 -12.14 -20.02
C ASP A 498 -23.88 -11.42 -20.74
N TYR A 499 -23.07 -12.18 -21.48
CA TYR A 499 -21.83 -11.65 -22.04
C TYR A 499 -22.02 -10.94 -23.39
N VAL A 500 -21.24 -9.88 -23.59
CA VAL A 500 -21.13 -9.14 -24.86
C VAL A 500 -19.68 -9.06 -25.33
N ASP A 501 -19.46 -8.94 -26.64
CA ASP A 501 -18.17 -8.54 -27.18
C ASP A 501 -18.04 -6.99 -27.05
N PRO A 502 -17.04 -6.46 -26.33
CA PRO A 502 -16.90 -5.01 -26.12
C PRO A 502 -16.62 -4.22 -27.41
N LEU A 503 -16.27 -4.90 -28.50
CA LEU A 503 -16.06 -4.30 -29.83
C LEU A 503 -17.31 -4.34 -30.72
N ASN A 504 -18.35 -5.09 -30.34
CA ASN A 504 -19.54 -5.31 -31.17
C ASN A 504 -20.82 -4.76 -30.53
N VAL A 505 -21.01 -3.45 -30.73
CA VAL A 505 -22.19 -2.70 -30.23
C VAL A 505 -23.52 -3.30 -30.70
N ARG A 506 -23.58 -3.85 -31.92
CA ARG A 506 -24.81 -4.37 -32.50
C ARG A 506 -25.30 -5.60 -31.74
N ASP A 507 -24.39 -6.54 -31.46
CA ASP A 507 -24.73 -7.76 -30.73
C ASP A 507 -25.06 -7.44 -29.26
N GLY A 508 -24.32 -6.51 -28.64
CA GLY A 508 -24.68 -6.05 -27.30
C GLY A 508 -26.02 -5.34 -27.21
N MET A 509 -26.40 -4.58 -28.25
CA MET A 509 -27.74 -4.01 -28.33
C MET A 509 -28.81 -5.10 -28.33
N SER A 510 -28.60 -6.21 -29.03
CA SER A 510 -29.52 -7.35 -28.98
C SER A 510 -29.63 -7.97 -27.58
N VAL A 511 -28.51 -8.13 -26.88
CA VAL A 511 -28.49 -8.63 -25.49
C VAL A 511 -29.21 -7.67 -24.53
N MET A 512 -28.98 -6.36 -24.64
CA MET A 512 -29.65 -5.37 -23.80
C MET A 512 -31.14 -5.27 -24.10
N ARG A 513 -31.54 -5.32 -25.37
CA ARG A 513 -32.97 -5.38 -25.75
C ARG A 513 -33.63 -6.61 -25.15
N ARG A 514 -32.97 -7.76 -25.15
CA ARG A 514 -33.47 -8.98 -24.50
C ARG A 514 -33.70 -8.75 -23.01
N MET A 515 -32.70 -8.21 -22.31
CA MET A 515 -32.78 -7.93 -20.88
C MET A 515 -33.90 -6.93 -20.52
N LEU A 516 -34.14 -5.94 -21.39
CA LEU A 516 -35.12 -4.88 -21.19
C LEU A 516 -36.55 -5.28 -21.57
N PHE A 517 -36.72 -6.03 -22.65
CA PHE A 517 -38.01 -6.16 -23.33
C PHE A 517 -38.50 -7.61 -23.51
N GLU A 518 -37.65 -8.65 -23.36
CA GLU A 518 -38.12 -10.04 -23.41
C GLU A 518 -38.92 -10.37 -22.13
N PRO A 519 -40.23 -10.69 -22.23
CA PRO A 519 -41.05 -10.92 -21.05
C PRO A 519 -40.52 -12.06 -20.19
N GLY A 520 -40.31 -11.78 -18.89
CA GLY A 520 -39.85 -12.76 -17.92
C GLY A 520 -38.34 -13.07 -17.94
N TYR A 521 -37.58 -12.58 -18.93
CA TYR A 521 -36.14 -12.87 -19.00
C TYR A 521 -35.38 -12.28 -17.81
N LEU A 522 -35.64 -11.01 -17.47
CA LEU A 522 -34.99 -10.34 -16.35
C LEU A 522 -35.24 -11.06 -15.00
N GLU A 523 -36.49 -11.45 -14.73
CA GLU A 523 -36.83 -12.13 -13.48
C GLU A 523 -36.28 -13.56 -13.42
N LYS A 524 -36.20 -14.24 -14.58
CA LYS A 524 -35.51 -15.52 -14.69
C LYS A 524 -34.04 -15.38 -14.29
N ARG A 525 -33.33 -14.38 -14.82
CA ARG A 525 -31.92 -14.13 -14.46
C ARG A 525 -31.76 -13.76 -12.99
N ARG A 526 -32.67 -12.96 -12.41
CA ARG A 526 -32.70 -12.68 -10.96
C ARG A 526 -32.83 -13.96 -10.14
N THR A 527 -33.73 -14.85 -10.56
CA THR A 527 -33.95 -16.15 -9.90
C THR A 527 -32.73 -17.05 -10.01
N ASP A 528 -32.12 -17.15 -11.19
CA ASP A 528 -30.89 -17.91 -11.41
C ASP A 528 -29.78 -17.43 -10.46
N ILE A 529 -29.57 -16.12 -10.35
CA ILE A 529 -28.52 -15.54 -9.50
C ILE A 529 -28.81 -15.82 -8.02
N ARG A 530 -30.03 -15.54 -7.54
CA ARG A 530 -30.40 -15.77 -6.13
C ARG A 530 -30.28 -17.23 -5.70
N THR A 531 -30.49 -18.18 -6.63
CA THR A 531 -30.50 -19.61 -6.32
C THR A 531 -29.15 -20.30 -6.56
N ARG A 532 -28.33 -19.80 -7.50
CA ARG A 532 -27.10 -20.47 -7.94
C ARG A 532 -25.82 -19.71 -7.59
N PHE A 533 -25.86 -18.39 -7.40
CA PHE A 533 -24.64 -17.63 -7.13
C PHE A 533 -24.11 -17.87 -5.72
N GLN A 534 -22.83 -18.22 -5.62
CA GLN A 534 -22.12 -18.33 -4.36
C GLN A 534 -21.02 -17.28 -4.30
N ALA A 535 -21.26 -16.24 -3.51
CA ALA A 535 -20.33 -15.13 -3.42
C ALA A 535 -19.07 -15.52 -2.61
N ARG A 536 -17.91 -15.42 -3.26
CA ARG A 536 -16.61 -15.40 -2.56
C ARG A 536 -16.50 -14.17 -1.67
N THR A 537 -16.13 -14.35 -0.41
CA THR A 537 -16.05 -13.30 0.60
C THR A 537 -14.63 -12.80 0.83
N TRP A 538 -14.46 -11.66 1.48
CA TRP A 538 -13.12 -11.18 1.89
C TRP A 538 -12.43 -12.12 2.88
N ASN A 539 -13.20 -12.82 3.73
CA ASN A 539 -12.65 -13.86 4.60
C ASN A 539 -12.05 -15.03 3.79
N ASP A 540 -12.67 -15.41 2.66
CA ASP A 540 -12.09 -16.40 1.75
C ASP A 540 -10.78 -15.92 1.14
N VAL A 541 -10.72 -14.65 0.73
CA VAL A 541 -9.48 -14.04 0.21
C VAL A 541 -8.39 -14.04 1.27
N GLY A 542 -8.70 -13.62 2.51
CA GLY A 542 -7.76 -13.60 3.62
C GLY A 542 -7.21 -14.99 3.92
N ARG A 543 -8.09 -15.98 4.10
CA ARG A 543 -7.69 -17.37 4.35
C ARG A 543 -6.81 -17.91 3.22
N ASP A 544 -7.21 -17.73 1.96
CA ASP A 544 -6.51 -18.31 0.84
C ASP A 544 -5.16 -17.61 0.60
N LEU A 545 -5.06 -16.30 0.83
CA LEU A 545 -3.81 -15.54 0.80
C LEU A 545 -2.82 -16.03 1.86
N LEU A 546 -3.28 -16.23 3.11
CA LEU A 546 -2.42 -16.72 4.20
C LEU A 546 -1.97 -18.16 3.94
N ALA A 547 -2.84 -19.01 3.39
CA ALA A 547 -2.49 -20.36 2.99
C ALA A 547 -1.46 -20.37 1.83
N ALA A 548 -1.62 -19.48 0.85
CA ALA A 548 -0.66 -19.30 -0.25
C ALA A 548 0.70 -18.83 0.29
N LEU A 549 0.71 -17.84 1.19
CA LEU A 549 1.91 -17.38 1.87
C LEU A 549 2.63 -18.51 2.61
N GLN A 550 1.90 -19.37 3.31
CA GLN A 550 2.48 -20.51 4.00
C GLN A 550 3.15 -21.50 3.03
N ARG A 551 2.51 -21.81 1.90
CA ARG A 551 3.12 -22.64 0.84
C ARG A 551 4.39 -21.99 0.28
N GLN A 552 4.38 -20.68 0.06
CA GLN A 552 5.57 -19.96 -0.41
C GLN A 552 6.69 -19.97 0.64
N LYS A 553 6.35 -19.91 1.93
CA LYS A 553 7.31 -20.02 3.03
C LYS A 553 8.09 -21.34 3.00
N GLU A 554 7.42 -22.44 2.66
CA GLU A 554 7.98 -23.80 2.62
C GLU A 554 8.88 -24.08 1.40
N ARG A 555 8.80 -23.25 0.35
CA ARG A 555 9.68 -23.39 -0.82
C ARG A 555 11.12 -22.97 -0.49
N PRO A 556 12.12 -23.37 -1.30
CA PRO A 556 13.47 -22.83 -1.19
C PRO A 556 13.47 -21.30 -1.39
N SER A 557 14.22 -20.57 -0.56
CA SER A 557 14.47 -19.14 -0.80
C SER A 557 15.50 -19.00 -1.92
N ARG A 558 15.35 -17.99 -2.79
CA ARG A 558 16.41 -17.65 -3.75
C ARG A 558 17.65 -17.05 -3.05
N GLY A 559 17.65 -16.91 -1.72
CA GLY A 559 18.80 -16.47 -0.90
C GLY A 559 19.14 -14.99 -1.02
N ALA A 560 20.10 -14.53 -0.21
CA ALA A 560 20.60 -13.16 -0.29
C ALA A 560 21.29 -12.91 -1.64
N CYS A 561 20.85 -11.88 -2.37
CA CYS A 561 21.41 -11.52 -3.67
C CYS A 561 21.22 -10.03 -3.93
N ALA A 562 22.21 -9.40 -4.57
CA ALA A 562 22.05 -8.04 -5.06
C ALA A 562 20.97 -8.03 -6.16
N ALA A 563 19.90 -7.26 -5.95
CA ALA A 563 18.79 -7.17 -6.90
C ALA A 563 19.13 -6.24 -8.08
N VAL A 564 20.29 -6.46 -8.69
CA VAL A 564 20.85 -5.64 -9.78
C VAL A 564 20.91 -6.42 -11.09
N ALA A 565 21.03 -5.67 -12.19
CA ALA A 565 21.09 -6.20 -13.54
C ALA A 565 22.47 -6.78 -13.90
N LEU A 566 22.48 -7.66 -14.90
CA LEU A 566 23.68 -8.03 -15.64
C LEU A 566 23.95 -6.92 -16.67
N MET A 567 25.05 -6.21 -16.49
CA MET A 567 25.42 -5.14 -17.41
C MET A 567 26.29 -5.72 -18.55
N PRO A 568 25.91 -5.56 -19.83
CA PRO A 568 26.73 -6.07 -20.94
C PRO A 568 28.09 -5.38 -21.03
N SER A 569 29.13 -6.17 -21.29
CA SER A 569 30.49 -5.66 -21.55
C SER A 569 30.55 -4.88 -22.86
N GLY A 570 31.43 -3.89 -22.96
CA GLY A 570 31.67 -3.12 -24.19
C GLY A 570 30.54 -2.16 -24.58
N ARG A 571 29.48 -2.05 -23.76
CA ARG A 571 28.35 -1.14 -23.97
C ARG A 571 28.18 -0.21 -22.79
N THR A 572 27.50 0.89 -23.03
CA THR A 572 27.14 1.85 -21.99
C THR A 572 25.66 1.83 -21.63
N PHE A 573 25.37 1.98 -20.35
CA PHE A 573 24.06 2.32 -19.82
C PHE A 573 23.94 3.83 -19.68
N ARG A 574 22.89 4.42 -20.26
CA ARG A 574 22.57 5.85 -20.18
C ARG A 574 21.25 6.00 -19.42
N PRO A 575 21.24 6.56 -18.20
CA PRO A 575 20.01 6.82 -17.46
C PRO A 575 18.97 7.63 -18.27
N ALA A 576 19.42 8.54 -19.13
CA ALA A 576 18.54 9.37 -19.96
C ALA A 576 17.65 8.58 -20.94
N ASP A 577 18.05 7.38 -21.34
CA ASP A 577 17.23 6.54 -22.22
C ASP A 577 15.93 6.09 -21.53
N TYR A 578 15.90 6.13 -20.20
CA TYR A 578 14.78 5.73 -19.35
C TYR A 578 13.96 6.91 -18.83
N SER A 579 14.24 8.14 -19.29
CA SER A 579 13.53 9.35 -18.86
C SER A 579 12.42 9.79 -19.81
N ARG A 580 12.27 9.15 -20.98
CA ARG A 580 11.39 9.62 -22.07
C ARG A 580 10.17 8.71 -22.25
N SER A 581 9.08 9.31 -22.74
CA SER A 581 7.78 8.71 -23.03
C SER A 581 7.71 7.85 -24.30
N HIS A 582 8.84 7.48 -24.91
CA HIS A 582 8.84 6.67 -26.12
C HIS A 582 8.79 5.21 -25.72
N GLY A 583 7.72 4.51 -26.12
CA GLY A 583 7.37 3.14 -25.76
C GLY A 583 8.56 2.31 -25.29
N MET A 584 8.64 2.12 -23.97
CA MET A 584 9.67 1.31 -23.35
C MET A 584 9.60 -0.08 -23.97
N PRO A 585 10.69 -0.58 -24.58
CA PRO A 585 10.65 -1.88 -25.19
C PRO A 585 10.45 -2.93 -24.09
N SER A 586 9.60 -3.93 -24.35
CA SER A 586 9.38 -5.07 -23.44
C SER A 586 10.69 -5.73 -23.01
N SER A 587 11.74 -5.63 -23.85
CA SER A 587 13.10 -6.07 -23.56
C SER A 587 13.72 -5.45 -22.30
N TYR A 588 13.21 -4.32 -21.78
CA TYR A 588 13.65 -3.78 -20.50
C TYR A 588 13.43 -4.77 -19.35
N ILE A 589 12.30 -5.49 -19.37
CA ILE A 589 11.92 -6.43 -18.31
C ILE A 589 12.92 -7.58 -18.24
N ALA A 590 13.40 -8.06 -19.39
CA ALA A 590 14.44 -9.09 -19.45
C ALA A 590 15.79 -8.64 -18.86
N ASN A 591 16.13 -7.35 -18.94
CA ASN A 591 17.35 -6.82 -18.34
C ASN A 591 17.17 -5.38 -17.83
N PRO A 592 16.72 -5.20 -16.57
CA PRO A 592 16.34 -3.91 -16.03
C PRO A 592 17.56 -3.09 -15.61
N LEU A 593 18.28 -2.54 -16.59
CA LEU A 593 19.57 -1.86 -16.37
C LEU A 593 19.48 -0.67 -15.39
N ARG A 594 18.30 -0.08 -15.17
CA ARG A 594 18.10 0.98 -14.16
C ARG A 594 18.39 0.50 -12.75
N SER A 595 18.19 -0.79 -12.45
CA SER A 595 18.54 -1.40 -11.15
C SER A 595 20.04 -1.28 -10.81
N THR A 596 20.89 -0.93 -11.78
CA THR A 596 22.29 -0.55 -11.56
C THR A 596 22.43 0.66 -10.62
N LEU A 597 21.43 1.55 -10.58
CA LEU A 597 21.33 2.71 -9.71
C LEU A 597 20.70 2.33 -8.35
N VAL A 598 21.46 1.63 -7.51
CA VAL A 598 20.96 0.96 -6.30
C VAL A 598 20.36 1.92 -5.26
N GLU A 599 21.14 2.91 -4.82
CA GLU A 599 20.72 3.82 -3.73
C GLU A 599 21.28 5.23 -3.95
N GLY A 600 20.59 6.26 -3.43
CA GLY A 600 21.11 7.64 -3.42
C GLY A 600 21.04 8.39 -4.76
N TRP A 601 20.22 7.93 -5.68
CA TRP A 601 19.98 8.57 -6.99
C TRP A 601 18.57 9.18 -7.03
N ASN A 602 18.33 10.19 -7.86
CA ASN A 602 17.00 10.69 -8.21
C ASN A 602 16.42 9.84 -9.35
N ASP A 603 15.23 10.19 -9.84
CA ASP A 603 14.71 9.61 -11.07
C ASP A 603 15.57 10.03 -12.27
N CYS A 604 15.54 9.17 -13.30
CA CYS A 604 16.27 9.40 -14.53
C CYS A 604 15.64 10.57 -15.30
N GLU A 605 16.48 11.44 -15.82
CA GLU A 605 16.13 12.64 -16.58
C GLU A 605 16.82 12.64 -17.94
N SER A 606 16.36 13.53 -18.83
CA SER A 606 16.93 13.67 -20.18
C SER A 606 18.43 13.96 -20.21
N ILE A 607 19.00 14.46 -19.10
CA ILE A 607 20.42 14.76 -18.95
C ILE A 607 21.23 13.66 -18.24
N GLY A 608 20.57 12.62 -17.71
CA GLY A 608 21.21 11.57 -16.91
C GLY A 608 20.47 11.34 -15.60
N VAL A 609 21.20 11.13 -14.51
CA VAL A 609 20.62 10.97 -13.17
C VAL A 609 21.38 11.80 -12.15
N TRP A 610 20.65 12.41 -11.20
CA TRP A 610 21.24 13.20 -10.12
C TRP A 610 21.41 12.41 -8.85
N MET A 611 22.46 12.69 -8.11
CA MET A 611 22.58 12.22 -6.73
C MET A 611 21.53 12.89 -5.81
N THR A 612 20.96 12.18 -4.83
CA THR A 612 19.98 12.76 -3.87
C THR A 612 20.60 13.31 -2.59
N GLY A 613 21.85 12.93 -2.28
CA GLY A 613 22.44 13.21 -0.98
C GLY A 613 23.96 13.09 -0.97
N LYS A 614 24.52 12.71 0.19
CA LYS A 614 25.98 12.57 0.38
C LYS A 614 26.54 11.23 -0.09
N SER A 615 25.69 10.22 -0.24
CA SER A 615 26.09 8.87 -0.63
C SER A 615 25.16 8.33 -1.69
N ALA A 616 25.73 7.63 -2.67
CA ALA A 616 25.00 6.90 -3.69
C ALA A 616 25.78 5.63 -4.04
N ARG A 617 25.08 4.62 -4.54
CA ARG A 617 25.65 3.31 -4.88
C ARG A 617 25.27 2.92 -6.29
N VAL A 618 26.25 2.43 -7.02
CA VAL A 618 26.06 1.78 -8.30
C VAL A 618 26.59 0.36 -8.18
N ALA A 619 25.79 -0.63 -8.56
CA ALA A 619 26.25 -2.01 -8.59
C ALA A 619 25.63 -2.79 -9.74
N PHE A 620 26.38 -3.70 -10.32
CA PHE A 620 25.94 -4.52 -11.45
C PHE A 620 26.75 -5.81 -11.54
N TYR A 621 26.14 -6.86 -12.11
CA TYR A 621 26.85 -8.09 -12.44
C TYR A 621 27.57 -7.95 -13.78
N THR A 622 28.76 -8.55 -13.86
CA THR A 622 29.60 -8.56 -15.08
C THR A 622 29.52 -9.88 -15.86
N GLY A 623 29.05 -10.95 -15.22
CA GLY A 623 29.12 -12.32 -15.75
C GLY A 623 30.53 -12.95 -15.68
N LEU A 624 31.54 -12.21 -15.21
CA LEU A 624 32.87 -12.74 -14.93
C LEU A 624 32.91 -13.32 -13.52
N SER A 625 33.64 -14.41 -13.31
CA SER A 625 33.80 -15.04 -11.97
C SER A 625 35.00 -14.52 -11.18
N ALA A 626 35.93 -13.81 -11.83
CA ALA A 626 37.12 -13.22 -11.22
C ALA A 626 37.80 -12.23 -12.17
N GLY A 627 38.75 -11.44 -11.64
CA GLY A 627 39.62 -10.55 -12.42
C GLY A 627 39.36 -9.08 -12.16
N ASN A 628 39.83 -8.24 -13.08
CA ASN A 628 39.61 -6.80 -13.03
C ASN A 628 38.84 -6.35 -14.27
N VAL A 629 37.95 -5.38 -14.07
CA VAL A 629 37.27 -4.67 -15.14
C VAL A 629 37.71 -3.21 -15.16
N ILE A 630 37.57 -2.60 -16.32
CA ILE A 630 37.68 -1.16 -16.47
C ILE A 630 36.27 -0.58 -16.55
N VAL A 631 35.90 0.23 -15.57
CA VAL A 631 34.64 0.96 -15.53
C VAL A 631 34.88 2.40 -15.99
N TYR A 632 34.07 2.87 -16.93
CA TYR A 632 34.05 4.23 -17.43
C TYR A 632 32.80 4.94 -16.89
N LEU A 633 32.98 6.07 -16.23
CA LEU A 633 31.88 6.87 -15.67
C LEU A 633 31.93 8.26 -16.27
N GLN A 634 30.85 8.70 -16.91
CA GLN A 634 30.69 10.09 -17.32
C GLN A 634 29.88 10.83 -16.26
N LEU A 635 30.59 11.59 -15.42
CA LEU A 635 30.01 12.34 -14.30
C LEU A 635 29.98 13.83 -14.65
N PHE A 636 29.02 14.56 -14.09
CA PHE A 636 28.87 15.99 -14.34
C PHE A 636 28.46 16.73 -13.07
N GLY A 637 28.97 17.96 -12.89
CA GLY A 637 28.59 18.81 -11.76
C GLY A 637 27.19 19.39 -11.93
N SER A 638 26.47 19.54 -10.82
CA SER A 638 25.17 20.21 -10.82
C SER A 638 25.30 21.70 -11.20
N PRO A 639 24.23 22.36 -11.68
CA PRO A 639 24.26 23.79 -12.01
C PRO A 639 24.72 24.66 -10.83
N SER A 640 24.37 24.23 -9.61
CA SER A 640 24.73 24.88 -8.35
C SER A 640 25.97 24.27 -7.67
N ALA A 641 26.78 23.51 -8.41
CA ALA A 641 27.99 22.89 -7.87
C ALA A 641 28.95 23.99 -7.36
N ASN A 642 29.41 23.82 -6.12
CA ASN A 642 30.25 24.78 -5.40
C ASN A 642 31.59 24.14 -5.00
N GLY A 643 32.21 23.42 -5.93
CA GLY A 643 33.52 22.78 -5.75
C GLY A 643 33.51 21.57 -4.81
N GLN A 644 32.36 20.95 -4.52
CA GLN A 644 32.31 19.72 -3.72
C GLN A 644 33.16 18.64 -4.37
N VAL A 645 33.78 17.77 -3.58
CA VAL A 645 34.56 16.64 -4.10
C VAL A 645 33.73 15.38 -3.99
N VAL A 646 33.40 14.79 -5.13
CA VAL A 646 32.88 13.43 -5.18
C VAL A 646 34.03 12.45 -5.23
N THR A 647 33.97 11.46 -4.34
CA THR A 647 34.88 10.32 -4.31
C THR A 647 34.14 9.07 -4.76
N VAL A 648 34.73 8.28 -5.66
CA VAL A 648 34.18 7.01 -6.15
C VAL A 648 35.13 5.88 -5.79
N ALA A 649 34.65 4.91 -5.01
CA ALA A 649 35.45 3.79 -4.53
C ALA A 649 34.59 2.56 -4.18
N PRO A 650 35.17 1.34 -4.11
CA PRO A 650 34.48 0.18 -3.56
C PRO A 650 34.09 0.36 -2.08
N PRO A 651 32.98 -0.24 -1.59
CA PRO A 651 32.43 0.00 -0.24
C PRO A 651 33.40 -0.29 0.92
N LYS A 652 34.34 -1.22 0.76
CA LYS A 652 35.30 -1.63 1.80
C LYS A 652 36.50 -0.69 1.95
N VAL A 653 36.62 0.35 1.12
CA VAL A 653 37.71 1.34 1.18
C VAL A 653 37.24 2.51 2.05
N ARG A 654 37.41 2.41 3.38
CA ARG A 654 37.19 3.57 4.28
C ARG A 654 38.26 4.63 3.99
N LEU A 655 37.82 5.84 3.66
CA LEU A 655 38.64 7.06 3.69
C LEU A 655 39.09 7.33 5.13
N MET A 656 40.22 6.76 5.54
CA MET A 656 41.01 7.35 6.61
C MET A 656 42.03 8.28 5.98
N ALA A 657 41.76 9.58 6.07
CA ALA A 657 42.75 10.61 5.78
C ALA A 657 43.86 10.53 6.84
N ARG A 658 44.86 9.67 6.64
CA ARG A 658 46.22 9.85 7.15
C ARG A 658 47.21 9.34 6.12
N SER A 659 48.21 10.17 5.88
CA SER A 659 49.30 9.95 4.95
C SER A 659 50.03 8.63 5.22
N CYS A 660 50.54 8.07 4.12
CA CYS A 660 51.60 7.08 4.00
C CYS A 660 51.19 5.59 4.03
N GLY A 661 51.56 4.87 2.96
CA GLY A 661 51.98 3.46 3.03
C GLY A 661 50.99 2.37 2.61
N SER A 662 50.84 2.19 1.29
CA SER A 662 50.45 0.95 0.56
C SER A 662 49.23 0.13 1.02
N LEU A 663 48.11 0.34 0.32
CA LEU A 663 47.26 -0.69 -0.31
C LEU A 663 46.42 0.03 -1.40
N ASP A 664 46.53 -0.39 -2.67
CA ASP A 664 45.98 0.26 -3.87
C ASP A 664 44.64 -0.37 -4.34
N PRO A 665 43.51 0.25 -3.97
CA PRO A 665 42.34 0.36 -4.84
C PRO A 665 42.17 1.85 -5.20
N ARG A 666 42.56 2.25 -6.42
CA ARG A 666 42.54 3.67 -6.85
C ARG A 666 41.16 4.29 -6.67
N ILE A 667 41.04 5.04 -5.59
CA ILE A 667 40.02 6.05 -5.34
C ILE A 667 40.13 7.07 -6.47
N ALA A 668 39.04 7.32 -7.19
CA ALA A 668 38.97 8.48 -8.07
C ALA A 668 38.17 9.58 -7.39
N SER A 669 38.67 10.80 -7.48
CA SER A 669 37.96 11.98 -7.00
C SER A 669 37.83 13.02 -8.10
N MET A 670 36.73 13.76 -8.04
CA MET A 670 36.45 14.86 -8.95
C MET A 670 35.87 16.03 -8.15
N THR A 671 36.41 17.21 -8.36
CA THR A 671 35.77 18.46 -7.96
C THR A 671 34.60 18.75 -8.90
N ALA A 672 33.40 18.83 -8.34
CA ALA A 672 32.18 19.21 -9.04
C ALA A 672 32.26 20.69 -9.44
N GLN A 673 32.15 20.93 -10.74
CA GLN A 673 32.08 22.26 -11.33
C GLN A 673 30.78 22.37 -12.15
N PRO A 674 30.10 23.53 -12.14
CA PRO A 674 28.84 23.70 -12.84
C PRO A 674 28.91 23.27 -14.31
N TRP A 675 28.06 22.31 -14.70
CA TRP A 675 27.93 21.79 -16.06
C TRP A 675 29.18 21.12 -16.66
N VAL A 676 30.27 21.05 -15.91
CA VAL A 676 31.50 20.41 -16.37
C VAL A 676 31.32 18.90 -16.27
N THR A 677 31.50 18.23 -17.40
CA THR A 677 31.50 16.77 -17.50
C THR A 677 32.94 16.25 -17.44
N LYS A 678 33.17 15.17 -16.69
CA LYS A 678 34.43 14.43 -16.73
C LYS A 678 34.17 12.95 -16.87
N VAL A 679 35.08 12.28 -17.57
CA VAL A 679 35.10 10.83 -17.67
C VAL A 679 36.13 10.29 -16.68
N LEU A 680 35.68 9.43 -15.76
CA LEU A 680 36.55 8.67 -14.88
C LEU A 680 36.74 7.27 -15.45
N ARG A 681 37.99 6.79 -15.42
CA ARG A 681 38.36 5.43 -15.79
C ARG A 681 38.88 4.70 -14.55
N LEU A 682 38.14 3.73 -14.07
CA LEU A 682 38.42 3.00 -12.84
C LEU A 682 38.79 1.55 -13.16
N ARG A 683 39.85 1.05 -12.53
CA ARG A 683 40.17 -0.38 -12.53
C ARG A 683 39.58 -0.98 -11.27
N ILE A 684 38.59 -1.84 -11.42
CA ILE A 684 37.81 -2.39 -10.31
C ILE A 684 37.95 -3.91 -10.28
N PRO A 685 38.36 -4.51 -9.15
CA PRO A 685 38.31 -5.97 -9.00
C PRO A 685 36.85 -6.43 -8.95
N VAL A 686 36.56 -7.51 -9.66
CA VAL A 686 35.25 -8.16 -9.62
C VAL A 686 35.20 -9.10 -8.42
N SER A 687 34.08 -9.12 -7.69
CA SER A 687 33.88 -10.07 -6.61
C SER A 687 33.78 -11.52 -7.14
N ALA A 688 33.82 -12.50 -6.23
CA ALA A 688 33.73 -13.91 -6.60
C ALA A 688 32.41 -14.29 -7.30
N ASP A 689 31.32 -13.59 -7.00
CA ASP A 689 30.00 -13.74 -7.61
C ASP A 689 29.81 -12.85 -8.85
N GLY A 690 30.85 -12.14 -9.30
CA GLY A 690 30.81 -11.34 -10.52
C GLY A 690 30.27 -9.91 -10.35
N LEU A 691 30.06 -9.47 -9.12
CA LEU A 691 29.53 -8.14 -8.78
C LEU A 691 30.63 -7.07 -8.85
N VAL A 692 30.27 -5.93 -9.43
CA VAL A 692 30.98 -4.67 -9.28
C VAL A 692 30.10 -3.77 -8.42
N ASP A 693 30.67 -3.19 -7.36
CA ASP A 693 29.97 -2.30 -6.43
C ASP A 693 30.80 -1.04 -6.17
N LEU A 694 30.22 0.11 -6.48
CA LEU A 694 30.84 1.42 -6.38
C LEU A 694 30.00 2.33 -5.50
N ARG A 695 30.64 2.90 -4.49
CA ARG A 695 30.07 3.94 -3.65
C ARG A 695 30.61 5.29 -4.05
N PHE A 696 29.69 6.23 -4.19
CA PHE A 696 29.96 7.63 -4.40
C PHE A 696 29.77 8.36 -3.07
N THR A 697 30.72 9.19 -2.67
CA THR A 697 30.65 9.93 -1.40
C THR A 697 31.06 11.38 -1.61
N LEU A 698 30.25 12.30 -1.08
CA LEU A 698 30.56 13.72 -1.03
C LEU A 698 31.29 14.08 0.25
N ASP A 699 32.33 14.90 0.11
CA ASP A 699 33.06 15.53 1.22
C ASP A 699 32.16 16.46 2.07
N ARG A 700 31.18 17.12 1.43
CA ARG A 700 30.24 18.04 2.09
C ARG A 700 28.83 17.92 1.52
N SER A 701 27.86 18.52 2.23
CA SER A 701 26.45 18.46 1.85
C SER A 701 26.20 19.05 0.46
N ALA A 702 25.30 18.41 -0.29
CA ALA A 702 24.85 18.89 -1.59
C ALA A 702 24.05 20.20 -1.45
N SER A 703 24.23 21.09 -2.43
CA SER A 703 23.47 22.34 -2.57
C SER A 703 22.18 22.09 -3.34
N TYR A 704 21.21 23.00 -3.20
CA TYR A 704 19.97 22.98 -3.97
C TYR A 704 20.19 23.31 -5.45
N LEU A 705 19.44 22.68 -6.34
CA LEU A 705 19.52 22.89 -7.80
C LEU A 705 19.03 24.28 -8.23
N GLY A 706 18.20 24.96 -7.44
CA GLY A 706 17.85 26.36 -7.64
C GLY A 706 16.61 26.78 -6.84
N GLU A 707 16.15 28.02 -7.00
CA GLU A 707 14.93 28.52 -6.33
C GLU A 707 13.67 27.74 -6.73
N HIS A 708 13.64 27.21 -7.95
CA HIS A 708 12.51 26.45 -8.49
C HIS A 708 12.68 24.93 -8.39
N ASP A 709 13.87 24.45 -8.01
CA ASP A 709 14.15 23.01 -7.84
C ASP A 709 14.73 22.76 -6.44
N PRO A 710 13.90 22.29 -5.49
CA PRO A 710 14.30 22.08 -4.10
C PRO A 710 15.12 20.81 -3.93
N ARG A 711 15.58 20.13 -4.98
CA ARG A 711 16.42 18.95 -4.83
C ARG A 711 17.85 19.35 -4.50
N ARG A 712 18.46 18.63 -3.56
CA ARG A 712 19.88 18.78 -3.23
C ARG A 712 20.71 17.83 -4.08
N ALA A 713 21.54 18.37 -4.97
CA ALA A 713 22.44 17.59 -5.80
C ALA A 713 23.76 18.32 -6.01
N ALA A 714 24.87 17.60 -5.89
CA ALA A 714 26.21 18.12 -6.19
C ALA A 714 26.72 17.64 -7.56
N PHE A 715 26.33 16.43 -7.98
CA PHE A 715 26.70 15.86 -9.27
C PHE A 715 25.62 14.90 -9.78
N GLY A 716 25.75 14.55 -11.05
CA GLY A 716 24.99 13.49 -11.71
C GLY A 716 25.89 12.57 -12.52
N MET A 717 25.27 11.51 -13.05
CA MET A 717 25.89 10.56 -13.97
C MET A 717 25.12 10.52 -15.29
N ARG A 718 25.82 10.74 -16.41
CA ARG A 718 25.24 10.67 -17.75
C ARG A 718 25.25 9.25 -18.31
N GLN A 719 26.31 8.52 -18.01
CA GLN A 719 26.60 7.25 -18.65
C GLN A 719 27.61 6.46 -17.82
N ILE A 720 27.46 5.14 -17.84
CA ILE A 720 28.41 4.19 -17.29
C ILE A 720 28.62 3.09 -18.31
N GLY A 721 29.84 2.59 -18.46
CA GLY A 721 30.16 1.42 -19.27
C GLY A 721 31.28 0.63 -18.61
N TRP A 722 31.40 -0.66 -18.94
CA TRP A 722 32.52 -1.46 -18.45
C TRP A 722 32.99 -2.45 -19.51
N ALA A 723 34.26 -2.81 -19.43
CA ALA A 723 34.82 -3.93 -20.18
C ALA A 723 35.89 -4.67 -19.37
N SER A 724 36.18 -5.91 -19.76
CA SER A 724 37.29 -6.66 -19.19
C SER A 724 38.62 -5.90 -19.34
N GLU A 725 39.49 -5.97 -18.33
CA GLU A 725 40.83 -5.35 -18.39
C GLU A 725 41.69 -5.90 -19.54
N VAL A 726 41.40 -7.11 -20.02
CA VAL A 726 42.15 -7.72 -21.13
C VAL A 726 41.50 -7.50 -22.50
N ASP A 727 40.24 -7.08 -22.57
CA ASP A 727 39.55 -6.84 -23.85
C ASP A 727 39.71 -5.39 -24.32
N ALA A 728 40.67 -5.17 -25.23
CA ALA A 728 40.94 -3.85 -25.78
C ALA A 728 39.85 -3.34 -26.74
N ALA A 729 39.18 -4.23 -27.46
CA ALA A 729 38.18 -3.85 -28.46
C ALA A 729 36.91 -3.32 -27.79
N GLU A 730 36.43 -4.01 -26.76
CA GLU A 730 35.27 -3.56 -25.98
C GLU A 730 35.54 -2.24 -25.26
N ARG A 731 36.74 -2.05 -24.72
CA ARG A 731 37.15 -0.78 -24.11
C ARG A 731 37.16 0.37 -25.12
N GLN A 732 37.67 0.12 -26.33
CA GLN A 732 37.68 1.11 -27.40
C GLN A 732 36.25 1.50 -27.80
N ASN A 733 35.35 0.51 -27.94
CA ASN A 733 33.94 0.74 -28.26
C ASN A 733 33.23 1.63 -27.23
N ILE A 734 33.50 1.45 -25.93
CA ILE A 734 32.95 2.30 -24.87
C ILE A 734 33.45 3.74 -24.99
N VAL A 735 34.75 3.92 -25.25
CA VAL A 735 35.34 5.27 -25.40
C VAL A 735 34.71 5.98 -26.59
N GLU A 736 34.47 5.29 -27.70
CA GLU A 736 33.78 5.83 -28.87
C GLU A 736 32.35 6.27 -28.53
N GLN A 737 31.56 5.42 -27.87
CA GLN A 737 30.20 5.77 -27.40
C GLN A 737 30.21 7.03 -26.52
N LEU A 738 31.17 7.14 -25.59
CA LEU A 738 31.29 8.30 -24.69
C LEU A 738 31.67 9.61 -25.41
N LEU A 739 32.37 9.53 -26.55
CA LEU A 739 32.82 10.68 -27.32
C LEU A 739 31.79 11.17 -28.35
N PHE A 740 31.11 10.25 -29.03
CA PHE A 740 30.33 10.57 -30.23
C PHE A 740 28.82 10.67 -30.03
N GLU A 741 28.27 10.22 -28.90
CA GLU A 741 26.81 10.24 -28.66
C GLU A 741 26.26 11.52 -27.99
N ASN A 742 27.04 12.62 -28.01
CA ASN A 742 26.65 13.95 -27.54
C ASN A 742 26.27 14.93 -28.69
N VAL A 743 25.99 14.43 -29.90
CA VAL A 743 25.53 15.25 -31.07
C VAL A 743 24.01 15.21 -31.20
#